data_AF-A0A3L7Y1Z5-F1
#
_entry.id   AF-A0A3L7Y1Z5-F1
#
_cell.length_a   1.000
_cell.length_b   1.000
_cell.length_c   1.000
_cell.angle_alpha   90.00
_cell.angle_beta   90.00
_cell.angle_gamma   90.00
#
_symmetry.space_group_name_H-M   'P 1'
#
loop_
_entity.id
_entity.type
_entity.pdbx_description
1 polymer ?
#
loop_
_entity_poly.entity_id
_entity_poly.type
_entity_poly.pdbx_seq_one_letter_code
_entity_poly.pdbx_strand_id
1 'polypeptide(L)'
;MWDTGFRATANGFGFENYGGDFPEGNFTAADAAGFWGDAAICATGSGESCVPKPSAQAWIDAANAAGDGGHCAGFTVAAFRLFDGALDPAPLGAASTPQLERSVPVMRRLALDFTMQFLSEIYAATVEGTPLEIVQKLQKEKGPVDIGIYAREGGGHSVVGYGLEDLGNSQYKILVYDNNWPGRENAIEVDGTKNTWIYSLSATNPKEDSGAWEGDAQTKTLNYVPRAAYLPKGTGYGLPFAKADSVLRLARPANAGATGSTSFSLNTKNAAGANIALLLSTPDGKTVGVGSDGVLQNDIPGATIVRPKGSVQRRPAAKKFDPGNKVTLEPIVSLQPPVISVPAAGAYSVAITGAVAAAAELHAVGPGFAFAASGVQAGAGQTAGDAITINPAAGSVNYAPAGAAKPILTLTTAGADGETVFTLGGVSFEAGQQLAVQVDPTAGTLALSGTGIGKDNLVLVATKVGNDGTINTFATDGIVLAAAGSQVLDFGAWDGTGAMNMGIDADGDGTLESTRELADEPLGVVLNDLGTAAQIADGLAASAAYMDDADTASFLAALAGAGLSADQLGGLLQDLDEANFSAEELQAFVIEAGLANDLGVFAGFAQALGLDDEEFAGLTGALGFDGAALETLNGLMDEQQALEDSAYELARSDMDPAEQAAFIAALGLTPDQLGDFLDFSDLDGAELAGLVTDLQVDPQELPG
;
A
#
# COMPACT_ATOMS: atom_id res chain seq x y z
N MET A 1 10.94 37.65 -5.01
CA MET A 1 10.12 37.45 -3.82
C MET A 1 8.66 37.40 -4.21
N TRP A 2 7.91 36.42 -3.70
CA TRP A 2 6.47 36.31 -3.83
C TRP A 2 5.90 35.54 -2.63
N ASP A 3 4.64 35.81 -2.30
CA ASP A 3 3.86 35.15 -1.24
C ASP A 3 2.43 35.05 -1.78
N THR A 4 1.83 33.87 -1.64
CA THR A 4 0.50 33.56 -2.17
C THR A 4 -0.63 33.94 -1.22
N GLY A 5 -0.32 34.25 0.04
CA GLY A 5 -1.30 34.49 1.10
C GLY A 5 -1.70 33.21 1.85
N PHE A 6 -1.25 32.03 1.43
CA PHE A 6 -1.40 30.79 2.19
C PHE A 6 -0.63 30.91 3.51
N ARG A 7 -1.20 30.41 4.60
CA ARG A 7 -0.59 30.36 5.94
C ARG A 7 -0.79 28.99 6.56
N ALA A 8 0.28 28.39 7.08
CA ALA A 8 0.23 27.09 7.74
C ALA A 8 -0.86 27.01 8.84
N THR A 9 -0.99 28.06 9.64
CA THR A 9 -1.96 28.14 10.75
C THR A 9 -3.42 28.34 10.33
N ALA A 10 -3.67 28.82 9.12
CA ALA A 10 -5.03 29.14 8.66
C ALA A 10 -5.51 28.24 7.50
N ASN A 11 -4.57 27.59 6.80
CA ASN A 11 -4.84 26.84 5.59
C ASN A 11 -4.22 25.43 5.61
N GLY A 12 -3.38 25.12 6.60
CA GLY A 12 -2.91 23.76 6.86
C GLY A 12 -3.90 22.97 7.70
N PHE A 13 -3.77 21.64 7.66
CA PHE A 13 -4.50 20.73 8.54
C PHE A 13 -4.06 20.89 9.99
N GLY A 14 -4.97 20.58 10.92
CA GLY A 14 -4.74 20.64 12.37
C GLY A 14 -4.02 19.42 12.94
N PHE A 15 -4.00 18.30 12.20
CA PHE A 15 -3.38 17.04 12.57
C PHE A 15 -2.28 16.65 11.58
N GLU A 16 -1.42 15.73 12.01
CA GLU A 16 -0.23 15.34 11.25
C GLU A 16 -0.48 14.23 10.23
N ASN A 17 0.46 14.09 9.32
CA ASN A 17 0.52 12.96 8.40
C ASN A 17 0.65 11.61 9.14
N TYR A 18 0.00 10.59 8.58
CA TYR A 18 -0.12 9.23 9.11
C TYR A 18 0.15 8.19 8.01
N GLY A 19 0.56 7.00 8.43
CA GLY A 19 0.87 5.83 7.57
C GLY A 19 -0.27 4.81 7.50
N GLY A 20 0.08 3.55 7.25
CA GLY A 20 -0.83 2.42 7.05
C GLY A 20 -1.42 1.80 8.33
N ASP A 21 -1.34 2.52 9.45
CA ASP A 21 -1.91 2.12 10.74
C ASP A 21 -3.41 2.42 10.83
N PHE A 22 -3.97 3.06 9.80
CA PHE A 22 -5.38 3.46 9.71
C PHE A 22 -6.00 2.93 8.40
N PRO A 23 -6.16 1.60 8.25
CA PRO A 23 -6.73 0.99 7.05
C PRO A 23 -8.17 1.44 6.76
N GLU A 24 -8.95 1.83 7.75
CA GLU A 24 -10.27 2.48 7.59
C GLU A 24 -10.19 3.82 6.85
N GLY A 25 -8.99 4.42 6.82
CA GLY A 25 -8.65 5.63 6.08
C GLY A 25 -8.26 5.39 4.63
N ASN A 26 -8.14 4.13 4.18
CA ASN A 26 -7.85 3.79 2.78
C ASN A 26 -9.00 4.24 1.88
N PHE A 27 -8.69 4.78 0.69
CA PHE A 27 -9.77 5.17 -0.23
C PHE A 27 -10.41 3.91 -0.85
N THR A 28 -11.72 3.98 -1.08
CA THR A 28 -12.52 2.84 -1.53
C THR A 28 -12.85 2.91 -3.01
N ALA A 29 -13.51 1.86 -3.52
CA ALA A 29 -14.14 1.87 -4.83
C ALA A 29 -15.13 3.03 -5.01
N ALA A 30 -15.88 3.39 -3.96
CA ALA A 30 -16.82 4.51 -3.99
C ALA A 30 -16.10 5.85 -4.18
N ASP A 31 -14.96 6.04 -3.53
CA ASP A 31 -14.16 7.27 -3.66
C ASP A 31 -13.55 7.38 -5.06
N ALA A 32 -13.01 6.27 -5.57
CA ALA A 32 -12.53 6.18 -6.95
C ALA A 32 -13.66 6.46 -7.96
N ALA A 33 -14.85 5.90 -7.74
CA ALA A 33 -16.02 6.11 -8.58
C ALA A 33 -16.50 7.57 -8.52
N GLY A 34 -16.44 8.22 -7.36
CA GLY A 34 -16.70 9.65 -7.23
C GLY A 34 -15.72 10.52 -8.03
N PHE A 35 -14.49 10.06 -8.21
CA PHE A 35 -13.44 10.80 -8.92
C PHE A 35 -13.41 10.55 -10.44
N TRP A 36 -13.48 9.28 -10.88
CA TRP A 36 -13.42 8.88 -12.30
C TRP A 36 -14.79 8.57 -12.92
N GLY A 37 -15.84 8.45 -12.11
CA GLY A 37 -17.20 8.09 -12.50
C GLY A 37 -17.52 6.61 -12.32
N ASP A 38 -18.75 6.31 -11.92
CA ASP A 38 -19.21 4.93 -11.63
C ASP A 38 -18.95 3.97 -12.80
N ALA A 39 -19.25 4.36 -14.04
CA ALA A 39 -19.06 3.49 -15.21
C ALA A 39 -17.59 3.11 -15.46
N ALA A 40 -16.64 3.90 -14.96
CA ALA A 40 -15.22 3.59 -15.06
C ALA A 40 -14.81 2.54 -14.02
N ILE A 41 -15.30 2.69 -12.79
CA ILE A 41 -14.85 1.94 -11.62
C ILE A 41 -15.74 0.74 -11.31
N CYS A 42 -17.05 0.95 -11.23
CA CYS A 42 -18.02 -0.05 -10.79
C CYS A 42 -18.37 -1.00 -11.93
N ALA A 43 -18.39 -2.30 -11.63
CA ALA A 43 -19.02 -3.31 -12.45
C ALA A 43 -20.55 -3.33 -12.24
N THR A 44 -20.99 -3.12 -11.00
CA THR A 44 -22.39 -2.93 -10.62
C THR A 44 -22.49 -1.98 -9.42
N GLY A 45 -23.70 -1.46 -9.16
CA GLY A 45 -23.92 -0.47 -8.12
C GLY A 45 -23.36 0.92 -8.44
N SER A 46 -23.27 1.77 -7.42
CA SER A 46 -22.75 3.15 -7.51
C SER A 46 -22.54 3.73 -6.11
N GLY A 47 -21.64 4.70 -5.96
CA GLY A 47 -21.31 5.27 -4.65
C GLY A 47 -20.88 4.17 -3.66
N GLU A 48 -21.36 4.20 -2.42
CA GLU A 48 -21.00 3.18 -1.41
C GLU A 48 -21.48 1.75 -1.76
N SER A 49 -22.41 1.57 -2.71
CA SER A 49 -22.78 0.22 -3.19
C SER A 49 -21.99 -0.23 -4.42
N CYS A 50 -20.94 0.50 -4.79
CA CYS A 50 -20.09 0.20 -5.94
C CYS A 50 -19.34 -1.12 -5.73
N VAL A 51 -19.70 -2.14 -6.51
CA VAL A 51 -18.84 -3.31 -6.66
C VAL A 51 -17.83 -3.01 -7.77
N PRO A 52 -16.53 -2.90 -7.47
CA PRO A 52 -15.52 -2.44 -8.42
C PRO A 52 -15.22 -3.49 -9.49
N LYS A 53 -14.81 -3.05 -10.67
CA LYS A 53 -14.16 -3.94 -11.63
C LYS A 53 -12.86 -4.49 -11.02
N PRO A 54 -12.53 -5.77 -11.21
CA PRO A 54 -11.28 -6.38 -10.74
C PRO A 54 -10.01 -5.57 -11.00
N SER A 55 -9.89 -4.95 -12.18
CA SER A 55 -8.72 -4.12 -12.52
C SER A 55 -8.70 -2.78 -11.79
N ALA A 56 -9.88 -2.25 -11.43
CA ALA A 56 -9.99 -1.08 -10.57
C ALA A 56 -9.62 -1.43 -9.12
N GLN A 57 -10.13 -2.55 -8.59
CA GLN A 57 -9.78 -3.02 -7.24
C GLN A 57 -8.27 -3.24 -7.10
N ALA A 58 -7.65 -3.97 -8.03
CA ALA A 58 -6.21 -4.21 -8.00
C ALA A 58 -5.37 -2.91 -8.07
N TRP A 59 -5.90 -1.86 -8.70
CA TRP A 59 -5.27 -0.54 -8.68
C TRP A 59 -5.48 0.18 -7.35
N ILE A 60 -6.68 0.11 -6.77
CA ILE A 60 -7.00 0.67 -5.45
C ILE A 60 -6.07 0.06 -4.40
N ASP A 61 -5.96 -1.27 -4.36
CA ASP A 61 -5.09 -2.00 -3.44
C ASP A 61 -3.64 -1.56 -3.57
N ALA A 62 -3.10 -1.56 -4.80
CA ALA A 62 -1.72 -1.15 -5.06
C ALA A 62 -1.46 0.33 -4.70
N ALA A 63 -2.47 1.19 -4.79
CA ALA A 63 -2.36 2.61 -4.48
C ALA A 63 -2.47 2.89 -2.97
N ASN A 64 -3.34 2.17 -2.26
CA ASN A 64 -3.44 2.20 -0.79
C ASN A 64 -2.18 1.62 -0.14
N ALA A 65 -1.68 0.48 -0.63
CA ALA A 65 -0.41 -0.11 -0.20
C ALA A 65 0.78 0.85 -0.39
N ALA A 66 0.75 1.66 -1.45
CA ALA A 66 1.76 2.71 -1.63
C ALA A 66 1.58 3.87 -0.63
N GLY A 67 0.43 4.03 0.01
CA GLY A 67 0.15 5.01 1.06
C GLY A 67 0.64 4.61 2.44
N ASP A 68 0.99 3.34 2.68
CA ASP A 68 1.39 2.82 4.00
C ASP A 68 2.56 3.59 4.64
N GLY A 69 3.49 4.10 3.83
CA GLY A 69 4.60 4.92 4.30
C GLY A 69 4.22 6.35 4.71
N GLY A 70 3.03 6.80 4.31
CA GLY A 70 2.43 8.09 4.65
C GLY A 70 1.75 8.80 3.48
N HIS A 71 0.87 9.74 3.80
CA HIS A 71 -0.02 10.44 2.86
C HIS A 71 0.40 11.88 2.51
N CYS A 72 1.67 12.27 2.66
CA CYS A 72 2.13 13.67 2.58
C CYS A 72 1.69 14.40 1.30
N ALA A 73 1.74 13.71 0.15
CA ALA A 73 1.26 14.26 -1.13
C ALA A 73 -0.24 14.55 -1.10
N GLY A 74 -1.03 13.68 -0.47
CA GLY A 74 -2.46 13.86 -0.27
C GLY A 74 -2.78 15.11 0.55
N PHE A 75 -2.08 15.33 1.66
CA PHE A 75 -2.20 16.56 2.46
C PHE A 75 -1.89 17.81 1.65
N THR A 76 -0.80 17.75 0.87
CA THR A 76 -0.34 18.88 0.06
C THR A 76 -1.39 19.25 -1.00
N VAL A 77 -1.89 18.24 -1.72
CA VAL A 77 -2.92 18.41 -2.76
C VAL A 77 -4.24 18.90 -2.15
N ALA A 78 -4.71 18.28 -1.07
CA ALA A 78 -5.94 18.67 -0.39
C ALA A 78 -5.87 20.10 0.15
N ALA A 79 -4.73 20.50 0.75
CA ALA A 79 -4.53 21.85 1.26
C ALA A 79 -4.62 22.92 0.16
N PHE A 80 -4.08 22.68 -1.04
CA PHE A 80 -4.26 23.60 -2.17
C PHE A 80 -5.72 23.69 -2.60
N ARG A 81 -6.39 22.55 -2.72
CA ARG A 81 -7.79 22.49 -3.17
C ARG A 81 -8.70 23.23 -2.18
N LEU A 82 -8.47 23.08 -0.87
CA LEU A 82 -9.17 23.81 0.18
C LEU A 82 -8.88 25.31 0.12
N PHE A 83 -7.61 25.70 -0.02
CA PHE A 83 -7.20 27.10 -0.13
C PHE A 83 -7.83 27.80 -1.35
N ASP A 84 -7.95 27.09 -2.46
CA ASP A 84 -8.58 27.60 -3.69
C ASP A 84 -10.11 27.59 -3.66
N GLY A 85 -10.72 26.96 -2.65
CA GLY A 85 -12.17 26.69 -2.60
C GLY A 85 -12.64 25.64 -3.62
N ALA A 86 -11.71 24.87 -4.21
CA ALA A 86 -12.00 23.74 -5.09
C ALA A 86 -12.36 22.46 -4.31
N LEU A 87 -12.03 22.42 -3.02
CA LEU A 87 -12.57 21.49 -2.04
C LEU A 87 -13.29 22.29 -0.95
N ASP A 88 -14.50 21.89 -0.61
CA ASP A 88 -15.25 22.41 0.53
C ASP A 88 -14.92 21.57 1.78
N PRO A 89 -14.52 22.18 2.91
CA PRO A 89 -14.32 21.45 4.16
C PRO A 89 -15.63 20.98 4.83
N ALA A 90 -16.78 21.56 4.49
CA ALA A 90 -18.05 21.24 5.17
C ALA A 90 -18.50 19.77 5.00
N PRO A 91 -18.43 19.16 3.79
CA PRO A 91 -18.66 17.72 3.62
C PRO A 91 -17.68 16.83 4.39
N LEU A 92 -16.53 17.37 4.79
CA LEU A 92 -15.51 16.66 5.57
C LEU A 92 -15.65 16.93 7.09
N GLY A 93 -16.73 17.59 7.52
CA GLY A 93 -17.08 17.76 8.93
C GLY A 93 -16.63 19.06 9.58
N ALA A 94 -16.02 20.01 8.85
CA ALA A 94 -15.51 21.25 9.45
C ALA A 94 -15.81 22.52 8.63
N ALA A 95 -15.71 23.69 9.28
CA ALA A 95 -15.90 24.98 8.59
C ALA A 95 -14.62 25.52 7.93
N SER A 96 -13.45 24.96 8.26
CA SER A 96 -12.16 25.38 7.74
C SER A 96 -11.12 24.26 7.83
N THR A 97 -10.06 24.33 7.03
CA THR A 97 -8.99 23.30 7.00
C THR A 97 -8.36 23.02 8.36
N PRO A 98 -8.02 24.01 9.21
CA PRO A 98 -7.39 23.74 10.51
C PRO A 98 -8.33 23.05 11.51
N GLN A 99 -9.63 23.01 11.24
CA GLN A 99 -10.65 22.37 12.08
C GLN A 99 -11.04 20.97 11.58
N LEU A 100 -10.46 20.51 10.47
CA LEU A 100 -10.65 19.13 10.04
C LEU A 100 -9.90 18.21 11.00
N GLU A 101 -10.63 17.25 11.55
CA GLU A 101 -10.08 16.17 12.37
C GLU A 101 -9.62 15.01 11.46
N ARG A 102 -8.79 14.11 11.99
CA ARG A 102 -8.40 12.87 11.32
C ARG A 102 -9.54 11.86 11.36
N SER A 103 -10.64 12.17 10.68
CA SER A 103 -11.81 11.30 10.55
C SER A 103 -11.72 10.45 9.28
N VAL A 104 -12.42 9.31 9.24
CA VAL A 104 -12.50 8.42 8.06
C VAL A 104 -12.75 9.19 6.75
N PRO A 105 -13.74 10.12 6.64
CA PRO A 105 -13.96 10.88 5.41
C PRO A 105 -12.78 11.78 5.01
N VAL A 106 -12.06 12.33 5.99
CA VAL A 106 -10.86 13.12 5.72
C VAL A 106 -9.72 12.21 5.27
N MET A 107 -9.54 11.08 5.94
CA MET A 107 -8.48 10.13 5.63
C MET A 107 -8.64 9.53 4.23
N ARG A 108 -9.83 9.01 3.89
CA ARG A 108 -10.19 8.51 2.55
C ARG A 108 -9.90 9.54 1.47
N ARG A 109 -10.20 10.82 1.75
CA ARG A 109 -9.90 11.89 0.81
C ARG A 109 -8.39 12.14 0.65
N LEU A 110 -7.63 12.11 1.75
CA LEU A 110 -6.18 12.27 1.72
C LEU A 110 -5.51 11.09 0.99
N ALA A 111 -5.98 9.86 1.21
CA ALA A 111 -5.55 8.67 0.49
C ALA A 111 -5.78 8.82 -1.02
N LEU A 112 -6.98 9.20 -1.44
CA LEU A 112 -7.29 9.45 -2.85
C LEU A 112 -6.40 10.56 -3.46
N ASP A 113 -6.25 11.71 -2.78
CA ASP A 113 -5.41 12.81 -3.25
C ASP A 113 -3.92 12.42 -3.30
N PHE A 114 -3.47 11.52 -2.42
CA PHE A 114 -2.10 10.96 -2.42
C PHE A 114 -1.84 10.14 -3.68
N THR A 115 -2.80 9.33 -4.14
CA THR A 115 -2.64 8.49 -5.34
C THR A 115 -2.36 9.31 -6.61
N MET A 116 -2.77 10.58 -6.63
CA MET A 116 -2.65 11.44 -7.81
C MET A 116 -1.20 11.57 -8.28
N GLN A 117 -0.22 11.48 -7.38
CA GLN A 117 1.20 11.56 -7.73
C GLN A 117 1.66 10.45 -8.70
N PHE A 118 0.96 9.32 -8.73
CA PHE A 118 1.25 8.19 -9.62
C PHE A 118 0.58 8.33 -10.99
N LEU A 119 -0.32 9.31 -11.17
CA LEU A 119 -0.99 9.55 -12.44
C LEU A 119 -0.04 10.15 -13.47
N SER A 120 -0.26 9.79 -14.74
CA SER A 120 0.66 10.11 -15.82
C SER A 120 0.85 11.60 -16.06
N GLU A 121 -0.24 12.32 -15.91
CA GLU A 121 -0.36 13.74 -16.09
C GLU A 121 0.37 14.50 -14.98
N ILE A 122 0.37 13.95 -13.76
CA ILE A 122 0.99 14.57 -12.59
C ILE A 122 2.50 14.36 -12.62
N TYR A 123 2.98 13.12 -12.81
CA TYR A 123 4.42 12.91 -12.90
C TYR A 123 5.01 13.64 -14.12
N ALA A 124 4.32 13.69 -15.26
CA ALA A 124 4.80 14.39 -16.45
C ALA A 124 4.84 15.92 -16.27
N ALA A 125 4.04 16.45 -15.35
CA ALA A 125 4.08 17.85 -14.96
C ALA A 125 5.17 18.18 -13.94
N THR A 126 5.86 17.17 -13.39
CA THR A 126 6.92 17.37 -12.39
C THR A 126 8.07 18.16 -12.97
N VAL A 127 8.43 19.23 -12.26
CA VAL A 127 9.51 20.12 -12.61
C VAL A 127 10.77 19.71 -11.87
N GLU A 128 11.64 19.00 -12.57
CA GLU A 128 12.96 18.59 -12.09
C GLU A 128 14.02 19.69 -12.31
N GLY A 129 15.09 19.68 -11.50
CA GLY A 129 16.22 20.61 -11.66
C GLY A 129 17.24 20.55 -10.54
N THR A 130 18.31 21.34 -10.64
CA THR A 130 19.19 21.61 -9.49
C THR A 130 18.51 22.59 -8.52
N PRO A 131 18.98 22.72 -7.26
CA PRO A 131 18.36 23.62 -6.28
C PRO A 131 18.16 25.07 -6.77
N LEU A 132 19.18 25.66 -7.39
CA LEU A 132 19.09 27.00 -7.99
C LEU A 132 18.12 27.06 -9.18
N GLU A 133 18.07 26.03 -10.04
CA GLU A 133 17.13 25.99 -11.16
C GLU A 133 15.68 25.93 -10.67
N ILE A 134 15.41 25.15 -9.60
CA ILE A 134 14.09 25.10 -8.96
C ILE A 134 13.69 26.49 -8.46
N VAL A 135 14.57 27.18 -7.71
CA VAL A 135 14.31 28.57 -7.28
C VAL A 135 13.98 29.49 -8.46
N GLN A 136 14.77 29.42 -9.54
CA GLN A 136 14.55 30.26 -10.73
C GLN A 136 13.22 29.95 -11.44
N LYS A 137 12.76 28.70 -11.43
CA LYS A 137 11.47 28.29 -11.98
C LYS A 137 10.31 28.74 -11.05
N LEU A 138 10.46 28.59 -9.74
CA LEU A 138 9.53 29.10 -8.73
C LEU A 138 9.34 30.62 -8.82
N GLN A 139 10.41 31.38 -9.09
CA GLN A 139 10.33 32.82 -9.34
C GLN A 139 9.41 33.20 -10.52
N LYS A 140 9.23 32.28 -11.48
CA LYS A 140 8.32 32.45 -12.63
C LYS A 140 6.92 31.94 -12.32
N GLU A 141 6.81 30.82 -11.60
CA GLU A 141 5.53 30.18 -11.22
C GLU A 141 4.66 31.10 -10.35
N LYS A 142 5.22 31.67 -9.28
CA LYS A 142 4.55 32.61 -8.36
C LYS A 142 3.19 32.15 -7.81
N GLY A 143 3.04 30.85 -7.57
CA GLY A 143 1.83 30.24 -7.02
C GLY A 143 2.17 29.11 -6.04
N PRO A 144 1.19 28.59 -5.28
CA PRO A 144 1.42 27.42 -4.46
C PRO A 144 1.82 26.23 -5.33
N VAL A 145 2.75 25.42 -4.85
CA VAL A 145 3.24 24.23 -5.54
C VAL A 145 3.46 23.10 -4.54
N ASP A 146 3.27 21.88 -5.01
CA ASP A 146 3.69 20.68 -4.29
C ASP A 146 5.21 20.57 -4.44
N ILE A 147 5.95 20.84 -3.37
CA ILE A 147 7.41 20.66 -3.33
C ILE A 147 7.70 19.23 -2.88
N GLY A 148 8.43 18.50 -3.70
CA GLY A 148 9.02 17.22 -3.32
C GLY A 148 10.46 17.41 -2.82
N ILE A 149 10.74 16.92 -1.61
CA ILE A 149 12.10 16.76 -1.09
C ILE A 149 12.38 15.28 -0.84
N TYR A 150 13.60 14.84 -1.10
CA TYR A 150 14.00 13.44 -0.96
C TYR A 150 15.29 13.35 -0.16
N ALA A 151 15.33 12.49 0.85
CA ALA A 151 16.57 12.22 1.56
C ALA A 151 17.54 11.44 0.66
N ARG A 152 18.84 11.58 0.92
CA ARG A 152 19.88 10.84 0.19
C ARG A 152 19.80 9.34 0.45
N GLU A 153 19.41 8.96 1.66
CA GLU A 153 19.38 7.58 2.12
C GLU A 153 18.13 6.85 1.64
N GLY A 154 17.02 7.56 1.36
CA GLY A 154 15.77 6.96 0.90
C GLY A 154 14.54 7.78 1.31
N GLY A 155 13.39 7.52 0.69
CA GLY A 155 12.13 8.20 1.03
C GLY A 155 11.93 9.58 0.40
N GLY A 156 10.70 10.06 0.45
CA GLY A 156 10.29 11.32 -0.13
C GLY A 156 9.19 11.98 0.68
N HIS A 157 9.23 13.31 0.72
CA HIS A 157 8.27 14.14 1.43
C HIS A 157 7.64 15.15 0.50
N SER A 158 6.38 15.47 0.75
CA SER A 158 5.63 16.49 0.04
C SER A 158 5.24 17.61 0.99
N VAL A 159 5.60 18.84 0.64
CA VAL A 159 5.23 20.04 1.39
C VAL A 159 4.61 21.09 0.48
N VAL A 160 3.74 21.92 1.04
CA VAL A 160 3.12 23.04 0.32
C VAL A 160 4.13 24.18 0.24
N GLY A 161 4.74 24.41 -0.92
CA GLY A 161 5.54 25.61 -1.17
C GLY A 161 4.64 26.79 -1.51
N TYR A 162 4.59 27.80 -0.65
CA TYR A 162 3.63 28.91 -0.78
C TYR A 162 4.26 30.30 -0.88
N GLY A 163 5.57 30.40 -0.76
CA GLY A 163 6.30 31.66 -0.87
C GLY A 163 7.77 31.46 -1.21
N LEU A 164 8.41 32.54 -1.65
CA LEU A 164 9.84 32.57 -1.91
C LEU A 164 10.43 33.92 -1.47
N GLU A 165 11.40 33.85 -0.56
CA GLU A 165 12.21 34.98 -0.13
C GLU A 165 13.57 34.96 -0.82
N ASP A 166 14.02 36.14 -1.26
CA ASP A 166 15.38 36.37 -1.75
C ASP A 166 16.12 37.15 -0.68
N LEU A 167 17.09 36.51 -0.02
CA LEU A 167 17.87 37.09 1.07
C LEU A 167 19.10 37.86 0.56
N GLY A 168 19.27 37.96 -0.77
CA GLY A 168 20.46 38.49 -1.41
C GLY A 168 21.61 37.49 -1.41
N ASN A 169 22.70 37.82 -2.13
CA ASN A 169 23.90 36.98 -2.23
C ASN A 169 23.62 35.53 -2.67
N SER A 170 22.62 35.33 -3.54
CA SER A 170 22.17 34.01 -3.99
C SER A 170 21.72 33.08 -2.86
N GLN A 171 21.18 33.63 -1.77
CA GLN A 171 20.55 32.87 -0.69
C GLN A 171 19.03 33.03 -0.77
N TYR A 172 18.30 31.93 -0.65
CA TYR A 172 16.85 31.91 -0.79
C TYR A 172 16.19 31.09 0.31
N LYS A 173 14.95 31.44 0.65
CA LYS A 173 14.05 30.60 1.46
C LYS A 173 12.78 30.31 0.67
N ILE A 174 12.49 29.04 0.47
CA ILE A 174 11.19 28.59 -0.02
C ILE A 174 10.32 28.40 1.22
N LEU A 175 9.26 29.19 1.36
CA LEU A 175 8.35 29.11 2.51
C LEU A 175 7.42 27.91 2.31
N VAL A 176 7.33 27.04 3.31
CA VAL A 176 6.60 25.77 3.21
C VAL A 176 5.66 25.54 4.39
N TYR A 177 4.50 24.93 4.10
CA TYR A 177 3.67 24.27 5.11
C TYR A 177 3.96 22.78 5.03
N ASP A 178 4.27 22.22 6.20
CA ASP A 178 4.61 20.82 6.34
C ASP A 178 3.53 20.09 7.13
N ASN A 179 2.99 19.02 6.54
CA ASN A 179 1.94 18.20 7.12
C ASN A 179 2.42 17.28 8.25
N ASN A 180 3.72 17.08 8.42
CA ASN A 180 4.26 16.40 9.60
C ASN A 180 4.41 17.36 10.80
N TRP A 181 4.39 18.69 10.56
CA TRP A 181 4.43 19.70 11.63
C TRP A 181 3.31 20.74 11.48
N PRO A 182 2.04 20.34 11.71
CA PRO A 182 0.88 21.21 11.64
C PRO A 182 1.04 22.56 12.35
N GLY A 183 0.52 23.62 11.73
CA GLY A 183 0.50 24.96 12.31
C GLY A 183 1.86 25.68 12.40
N ARG A 184 2.96 25.08 11.94
CA ARG A 184 4.30 25.71 11.94
C ARG A 184 4.63 26.34 10.59
N GLU A 185 5.22 27.52 10.62
CA GLU A 185 5.83 28.14 9.45
C GLU A 185 7.25 27.62 9.27
N ASN A 186 7.48 26.88 8.18
CA ASN A 186 8.77 26.27 7.87
C ASN A 186 9.36 26.87 6.58
N ALA A 187 10.65 26.62 6.36
CA ALA A 187 11.30 27.01 5.11
C ALA A 187 12.40 26.02 4.68
N ILE A 188 12.53 25.83 3.37
CA ILE A 188 13.69 25.17 2.76
C ILE A 188 14.71 26.26 2.40
N GLU A 189 15.92 26.15 2.94
CA GLU A 189 16.99 27.11 2.67
C GLU A 189 17.80 26.66 1.46
N VAL A 190 18.02 27.55 0.49
CA VAL A 190 18.77 27.26 -0.75
C VAL A 190 19.96 28.20 -0.88
N ASP A 191 21.17 27.62 -0.95
CA ASP A 191 22.39 28.32 -1.32
C ASP A 191 22.60 28.18 -2.83
N GLY A 192 22.26 29.22 -3.58
CA GLY A 192 22.44 29.27 -5.03
C GLY A 192 23.90 29.38 -5.47
N THR A 193 24.83 29.77 -4.59
CA THR A 193 26.26 29.81 -4.91
C THR A 193 26.85 28.40 -4.90
N LYS A 194 26.49 27.60 -3.90
CA LYS A 194 26.88 26.18 -3.80
C LYS A 194 25.95 25.25 -4.58
N ASN A 195 24.76 25.73 -4.94
CA ASN A 195 23.68 24.97 -5.56
C ASN A 195 23.23 23.80 -4.66
N THR A 196 23.01 24.11 -3.39
CA THR A 196 22.61 23.16 -2.33
C THR A 196 21.32 23.61 -1.66
N TRP A 197 20.60 22.68 -1.04
CA TRP A 197 19.44 22.96 -0.20
C TRP A 197 19.53 22.21 1.14
N ILE A 198 18.87 22.76 2.17
CA ILE A 198 18.70 22.12 3.48
C ILE A 198 17.28 22.35 4.02
N TYR A 199 16.74 21.34 4.67
CA TYR A 199 15.46 21.36 5.38
C TYR A 199 15.60 20.65 6.72
N SER A 200 15.25 21.32 7.81
CA SER A 200 15.53 20.84 9.17
C SER A 200 14.30 20.36 9.93
N LEU A 201 13.34 19.72 9.26
CA LEU A 201 12.23 19.01 9.92
C LEU A 201 11.56 19.81 11.07
N SER A 202 11.31 21.11 10.86
CA SER A 202 10.82 22.08 11.87
C SER A 202 11.72 22.45 13.07
N ALA A 203 12.99 22.05 13.10
CA ALA A 203 13.97 22.55 14.05
C ALA A 203 14.20 24.07 13.88
N THR A 204 14.37 24.79 15.00
CA THR A 204 14.55 26.26 14.99
C THR A 204 15.90 26.69 14.41
N ASN A 205 16.91 25.80 14.44
CA ASN A 205 18.23 26.06 13.84
C ASN A 205 18.67 24.88 12.95
N PRO A 206 18.57 25.03 11.61
CA PRO A 206 18.91 23.97 10.67
C PRO A 206 20.33 23.43 10.74
N LYS A 207 21.28 24.22 11.26
CA LYS A 207 22.70 23.85 11.29
C LYS A 207 23.09 23.02 12.50
N GLU A 208 22.21 22.94 13.49
CA GLU A 208 22.41 22.17 14.71
C GLU A 208 21.54 20.90 14.72
N ASP A 209 20.70 20.72 13.70
CA ASP A 209 19.82 19.58 13.54
C ASP A 209 20.56 18.43 12.83
N SER A 210 20.78 17.33 13.56
CA SER A 210 21.38 16.10 13.01
C SER A 210 20.44 15.34 12.06
N GLY A 211 19.14 15.64 12.05
CA GLY A 211 18.14 15.01 11.20
C GLY A 211 17.82 15.81 9.92
N ALA A 212 18.51 16.92 9.67
CA ALA A 212 18.21 17.78 8.52
C ALA A 212 18.42 17.04 7.18
N TRP A 213 17.44 17.17 6.28
CA TRP A 213 17.55 16.69 4.92
C TRP A 213 18.29 17.71 4.05
N GLU A 214 19.15 17.21 3.18
CA GLU A 214 19.97 18.06 2.32
C GLU A 214 20.19 17.45 0.93
N GLY A 215 20.52 18.33 -0.02
CA GLY A 215 20.87 17.90 -1.36
C GLY A 215 21.57 18.98 -2.17
N ASP A 216 22.00 18.60 -3.37
CA ASP A 216 22.81 19.42 -4.25
C ASP A 216 22.48 19.20 -5.73
N ALA A 217 23.24 19.87 -6.61
CA ALA A 217 23.06 19.77 -8.05
C ALA A 217 23.24 18.35 -8.62
N GLN A 218 23.98 17.48 -7.94
CA GLN A 218 24.22 16.10 -8.34
C GLN A 218 23.09 15.19 -7.85
N THR A 219 22.61 15.40 -6.62
CA THR A 219 21.57 14.53 -6.02
C THR A 219 20.21 14.71 -6.67
N LYS A 220 19.86 15.93 -7.12
CA LYS A 220 18.54 16.26 -7.71
C LYS A 220 17.38 15.76 -6.85
N THR A 221 17.46 16.09 -5.56
CA THR A 221 16.52 15.68 -4.51
C THR A 221 15.53 16.78 -4.13
N LEU A 222 15.36 17.79 -4.98
CA LEU A 222 14.36 18.85 -4.84
C LEU A 222 13.65 19.04 -6.18
N ASN A 223 12.33 18.87 -6.19
CA ASN A 223 11.49 19.10 -7.36
C ASN A 223 10.17 19.77 -6.95
N TYR A 224 9.32 20.11 -7.92
CA TYR A 224 7.96 20.53 -7.62
C TYR A 224 6.97 20.13 -8.69
N VAL A 225 5.71 19.93 -8.30
CA VAL A 225 4.57 19.81 -9.21
C VAL A 225 3.75 21.11 -9.16
N PRO A 226 3.54 21.78 -10.30
CA PRO A 226 2.69 22.96 -10.35
C PRO A 226 1.26 22.61 -9.90
N ARG A 227 0.66 23.45 -9.05
CA ARG A 227 -0.74 23.27 -8.61
C ARG A 227 -1.74 23.08 -9.75
N ALA A 228 -1.49 23.72 -10.90
CA ALA A 228 -2.34 23.59 -12.08
C ALA A 228 -2.38 22.17 -12.67
N ALA A 229 -1.42 21.30 -12.35
CA ALA A 229 -1.43 19.89 -12.73
C ALA A 229 -2.52 19.11 -11.98
N TYR A 230 -2.79 19.48 -10.71
CA TYR A 230 -3.82 18.88 -9.86
C TYR A 230 -5.24 19.40 -10.13
N LEU A 231 -5.40 20.31 -11.09
CA LEU A 231 -6.69 20.81 -11.56
C LEU A 231 -6.94 20.30 -12.98
N PRO A 232 -7.74 19.23 -13.17
CA PRO A 232 -7.94 18.65 -14.49
C PRO A 232 -8.60 19.68 -15.42
N LYS A 233 -8.05 19.83 -16.63
CA LYS A 233 -8.65 20.64 -17.71
C LYS A 233 -9.24 19.70 -18.77
N GLY A 234 -10.51 19.86 -19.13
CA GLY A 234 -11.11 19.05 -20.19
C GLY A 234 -11.56 17.67 -19.71
N THR A 235 -10.96 16.59 -20.23
CA THR A 235 -11.47 15.20 -20.12
C THR A 235 -11.16 14.48 -18.79
N GLY A 236 -10.59 15.15 -17.78
CA GLY A 236 -10.17 14.50 -16.53
C GLY A 236 -8.78 13.88 -16.59
N TYR A 237 -8.43 13.08 -15.58
CA TYR A 237 -7.21 12.27 -15.54
C TYR A 237 -7.45 10.90 -16.16
N GLY A 238 -6.44 10.33 -16.82
CA GLY A 238 -6.47 8.97 -17.33
C GLY A 238 -6.60 7.93 -16.22
N LEU A 239 -7.28 6.83 -16.54
CA LEU A 239 -7.39 5.66 -15.67
C LEU A 239 -6.12 4.80 -15.81
N PRO A 240 -5.38 4.52 -14.72
CA PRO A 240 -4.12 3.78 -14.77
C PRO A 240 -4.23 2.33 -15.29
N PHE A 241 -5.41 1.72 -15.14
CA PHE A 241 -5.68 0.31 -15.48
C PHE A 241 -6.56 0.14 -16.73
N ALA A 242 -7.11 1.21 -17.29
CA ALA A 242 -8.07 1.11 -18.39
C ALA A 242 -7.42 0.62 -19.68
N LYS A 243 -8.08 -0.33 -20.34
CA LYS A 243 -7.76 -0.75 -21.71
C LYS A 243 -8.09 0.40 -22.65
N ALA A 244 -7.19 0.74 -23.58
CA ALA A 244 -7.47 1.77 -24.57
C ALA A 244 -8.76 1.42 -25.35
N ASP A 245 -9.74 2.32 -25.35
CA ASP A 245 -11.00 2.11 -26.04
C ASP A 245 -10.76 1.76 -27.52
N SER A 246 -11.33 0.64 -27.96
CA SER A 246 -11.22 0.14 -29.34
C SER A 246 -11.96 1.02 -30.37
N VAL A 247 -12.56 2.14 -29.96
CA VAL A 247 -13.54 2.88 -30.77
C VAL A 247 -12.93 3.93 -31.71
N LEU A 248 -11.60 4.08 -31.79
CA LEU A 248 -11.01 5.05 -32.73
C LEU A 248 -9.70 4.62 -33.41
N ARG A 249 -9.64 3.41 -33.99
CA ARG A 249 -8.61 3.07 -35.01
C ARG A 249 -9.18 2.27 -36.18
N LEU A 250 -9.78 2.98 -37.15
CA LEU A 250 -9.97 2.43 -38.49
C LEU A 250 -8.59 2.19 -39.16
N ALA A 251 -8.39 0.95 -39.61
CA ALA A 251 -7.33 0.47 -40.51
C ALA A 251 -5.96 0.06 -39.92
N ARG A 252 -5.92 -1.05 -39.17
CA ARG A 252 -4.85 -2.07 -39.28
C ARG A 252 -5.31 -3.39 -38.63
N PRO A 253 -4.96 -4.58 -39.16
CA PRO A 253 -5.26 -5.84 -38.48
C PRO A 253 -4.60 -5.83 -37.09
N ALA A 254 -5.38 -6.20 -36.06
CA ALA A 254 -4.92 -6.30 -34.69
C ALA A 254 -3.93 -7.46 -34.55
N ASN A 255 -2.68 -7.13 -34.25
CA ASN A 255 -1.78 -8.04 -33.54
C ASN A 255 -1.88 -7.67 -32.05
N ALA A 256 -1.94 -8.68 -31.18
CA ALA A 256 -1.85 -8.53 -29.73
C ALA A 256 -0.67 -7.61 -29.36
N GLY A 257 -0.98 -6.51 -28.69
CA GLY A 257 -0.02 -5.49 -28.29
C GLY A 257 -0.73 -4.42 -27.47
N ALA A 258 -0.68 -4.56 -26.16
CA ALA A 258 -1.22 -3.57 -25.24
C ALA A 258 -0.53 -2.21 -25.50
N THR A 259 -1.31 -1.19 -25.86
CA THR A 259 -0.85 0.20 -25.85
C THR A 259 -1.07 0.77 -24.45
N GLY A 260 -0.01 1.29 -23.83
CA GLY A 260 -0.06 1.85 -22.47
C GLY A 260 1.19 1.47 -21.67
N SER A 261 1.15 1.70 -20.36
CA SER A 261 2.21 1.34 -19.44
C SER A 261 1.69 0.46 -18.32
N THR A 262 2.51 -0.46 -17.84
CA THR A 262 2.27 -1.24 -16.62
C THR A 262 3.14 -0.64 -15.51
N SER A 263 2.52 -0.33 -14.38
CA SER A 263 3.18 0.19 -13.17
C SER A 263 3.48 -0.95 -12.21
N PHE A 264 4.70 -1.00 -11.70
CA PHE A 264 5.17 -1.95 -10.69
C PHE A 264 5.43 -1.20 -9.39
N SER A 265 4.92 -1.71 -8.27
CA SER A 265 5.13 -1.17 -6.93
C SER A 265 5.37 -2.30 -5.94
N LEU A 266 5.98 -1.97 -4.80
CA LEU A 266 6.17 -2.89 -3.68
C LEU A 266 5.48 -2.34 -2.45
N ASN A 267 4.74 -3.20 -1.73
CA ASN A 267 4.43 -2.97 -0.33
C ASN A 267 5.54 -3.59 0.53
N THR A 268 6.03 -2.82 1.51
CA THR A 268 7.09 -3.22 2.43
C THR A 268 6.67 -3.11 3.90
N LYS A 269 5.36 -3.07 4.23
CA LYS A 269 4.82 -3.03 5.60
C LYS A 269 5.49 -4.10 6.50
N ASN A 270 5.63 -5.32 5.99
CA ASN A 270 6.27 -6.45 6.69
C ASN A 270 7.81 -6.52 6.54
N ALA A 271 8.41 -5.45 6.03
CA ALA A 271 9.84 -5.35 5.73
C ALA A 271 10.47 -4.07 6.30
N ALA A 272 9.91 -3.55 7.40
CA ALA A 272 10.46 -2.42 8.12
C ALA A 272 11.96 -2.63 8.43
N GLY A 273 12.79 -1.64 8.07
CA GLY A 273 14.25 -1.71 8.20
C GLY A 273 14.97 -2.68 7.25
N ALA A 274 14.24 -3.55 6.52
CA ALA A 274 14.83 -4.50 5.58
C ALA A 274 15.25 -3.88 4.26
N ASN A 275 14.79 -2.64 4.01
CA ASN A 275 15.51 -1.75 3.12
C ASN A 275 15.51 -2.36 1.70
N ILE A 276 14.34 -2.34 1.03
CA ILE A 276 14.08 -3.10 -0.19
C ILE A 276 14.24 -2.24 -1.46
N ALA A 277 14.81 -2.86 -2.51
CA ALA A 277 14.98 -2.32 -3.83
C ALA A 277 14.26 -3.17 -4.88
N LEU A 278 13.75 -2.51 -5.91
CA LEU A 278 13.05 -3.11 -7.06
C LEU A 278 13.84 -2.83 -8.34
N LEU A 279 14.24 -3.89 -9.06
CA LEU A 279 14.86 -3.79 -10.37
C LEU A 279 14.07 -4.62 -11.39
N LEU A 280 13.66 -3.97 -12.48
CA LEU A 280 13.08 -4.65 -13.64
C LEU A 280 14.14 -4.81 -14.73
N SER A 281 14.10 -5.93 -15.45
CA SER A 281 14.96 -6.17 -16.60
C SER A 281 14.21 -6.78 -17.79
N THR A 282 14.62 -6.42 -19.00
CA THR A 282 14.09 -6.98 -20.24
C THR A 282 14.96 -8.14 -20.75
N PRO A 283 14.44 -9.00 -21.65
CA PRO A 283 15.22 -10.08 -22.25
C PRO A 283 16.48 -9.62 -23.02
N ASP A 284 16.53 -8.37 -23.49
CA ASP A 284 17.71 -7.76 -24.12
C ASP A 284 18.69 -7.11 -23.12
N GLY A 285 18.47 -7.30 -21.81
CA GLY A 285 19.37 -6.93 -20.74
C GLY A 285 19.32 -5.45 -20.31
N LYS A 286 18.29 -4.70 -20.71
CA LYS A 286 18.07 -3.33 -20.21
C LYS A 286 17.37 -3.38 -18.87
N THR A 287 17.66 -2.40 -18.02
CA THR A 287 17.16 -2.37 -16.65
C THR A 287 16.49 -1.05 -16.31
N VAL A 288 15.59 -1.07 -15.33
CA VAL A 288 15.02 0.14 -14.72
C VAL A 288 14.69 -0.15 -13.27
N GLY A 289 14.95 0.82 -12.39
CA GLY A 289 14.72 0.69 -10.95
C GLY A 289 16.01 0.84 -10.16
N VAL A 290 16.07 0.25 -8.96
CA VAL A 290 17.21 0.33 -8.05
C VAL A 290 17.85 -1.05 -7.97
N GLY A 291 19.13 -1.15 -8.32
CA GLY A 291 19.89 -2.39 -8.19
C GLY A 291 20.22 -2.72 -6.74
N SER A 292 20.70 -3.95 -6.50
CA SER A 292 21.18 -4.41 -5.18
C SER A 292 22.38 -3.62 -4.64
N ASP A 293 23.01 -2.79 -5.49
CA ASP A 293 24.07 -1.85 -5.15
C ASP A 293 23.54 -0.47 -4.71
N GLY A 294 22.22 -0.29 -4.67
CA GLY A 294 21.56 0.99 -4.39
C GLY A 294 21.60 1.97 -5.57
N VAL A 295 22.07 1.54 -6.75
CA VAL A 295 22.21 2.43 -7.92
C VAL A 295 20.91 2.45 -8.73
N LEU A 296 20.40 3.66 -8.96
CA LEU A 296 19.27 3.89 -9.85
C LEU A 296 19.67 3.67 -11.31
N GLN A 297 18.90 2.87 -12.04
CA GLN A 297 19.08 2.51 -13.44
C GLN A 297 17.81 2.86 -14.22
N ASN A 298 17.94 3.32 -15.47
CA ASN A 298 16.78 3.58 -16.34
C ASN A 298 17.18 3.52 -17.82
N ASP A 299 17.41 2.30 -18.31
CA ASP A 299 17.84 2.00 -19.68
C ASP A 299 16.68 1.52 -20.58
N ILE A 300 15.51 1.23 -20.02
CA ILE A 300 14.32 0.79 -20.76
C ILE A 300 13.66 2.01 -21.44
N PRO A 301 13.56 2.05 -22.79
CA PRO A 301 12.92 3.16 -23.47
C PRO A 301 11.44 3.30 -23.11
N GLY A 302 11.04 4.50 -22.70
CA GLY A 302 9.67 4.79 -22.29
C GLY A 302 9.35 4.40 -20.85
N ALA A 303 10.32 3.91 -20.08
CA ALA A 303 10.14 3.67 -18.65
C ALA A 303 10.28 4.96 -17.82
N THR A 304 9.50 5.02 -16.74
CA THR A 304 9.45 6.13 -15.80
C THR A 304 9.58 5.59 -14.38
N ILE A 305 10.33 6.30 -13.54
CA ILE A 305 10.47 6.01 -12.12
C ILE A 305 9.80 7.15 -11.36
N VAL A 306 8.77 6.84 -10.57
CA VAL A 306 8.08 7.77 -9.70
C VAL A 306 8.53 7.46 -8.27
N ARG A 307 9.15 8.45 -7.61
CA ARG A 307 9.50 8.35 -6.19
C ARG A 307 8.30 8.82 -5.38
N PRO A 308 7.67 7.96 -4.56
CA PRO A 308 6.57 8.38 -3.71
C PRO A 308 7.00 9.48 -2.73
N LYS A 309 6.07 10.38 -2.42
CA LYS A 309 6.21 11.42 -1.39
C LYS A 309 5.26 11.12 -0.24
N GLY A 310 5.62 10.10 0.54
CA GLY A 310 4.83 9.60 1.67
C GLY A 310 5.64 9.37 2.93
N SER A 311 6.89 8.93 2.80
CA SER A 311 7.73 8.54 3.93
C SER A 311 8.70 9.64 4.39
N VAL A 312 8.56 10.09 5.64
CA VAL A 312 9.61 10.84 6.38
C VAL A 312 10.07 9.96 7.54
N GLN A 313 11.34 9.54 7.54
CA GLN A 313 11.90 8.84 8.68
C GLN A 313 11.84 9.77 9.89
N ARG A 314 11.00 9.44 10.90
CA ARG A 314 10.72 10.36 12.01
C ARG A 314 11.99 10.71 12.79
N ARG A 315 12.97 9.79 12.92
CA ARG A 315 14.32 10.05 13.46
C ARG A 315 15.31 8.98 12.98
N PRO A 316 16.29 9.25 12.11
CA PRO A 316 17.52 8.45 12.13
C PRO A 316 18.24 8.77 13.45
N ALA A 317 18.70 7.75 14.17
CA ALA A 317 19.51 7.90 15.38
C ALA A 317 20.52 9.06 15.24
N ALA A 318 20.41 10.05 16.13
CA ALA A 318 21.11 11.33 16.04
C ALA A 318 22.62 11.16 15.76
N LYS A 319 23.04 11.28 14.50
CA LYS A 319 24.44 11.46 14.14
C LYS A 319 24.67 12.93 13.89
N LYS A 320 25.41 13.59 14.78
CA LYS A 320 25.82 15.00 14.62
C LYS A 320 26.34 15.25 13.21
N PHE A 321 25.74 16.21 12.52
CA PHE A 321 26.26 16.74 11.28
C PHE A 321 27.64 17.38 11.56
N ASP A 322 28.71 16.74 11.05
CA ASP A 322 30.08 17.25 11.16
C ASP A 322 30.52 17.80 9.79
N PRO A 323 30.48 19.14 9.58
CA PRO A 323 30.82 19.75 8.30
C PRO A 323 32.32 19.58 7.98
N GLY A 324 32.67 18.47 7.33
CA GLY A 324 34.03 18.17 6.90
C GLY A 324 34.39 16.70 6.77
N ASN A 325 33.59 15.79 7.34
CA ASN A 325 33.80 14.35 7.20
C ASN A 325 33.03 13.79 6.00
N LYS A 326 33.74 13.05 5.13
CA LYS A 326 33.10 12.26 4.09
C LYS A 326 32.46 11.05 4.75
N VAL A 327 31.14 11.10 4.96
CA VAL A 327 30.35 9.92 5.27
C VAL A 327 30.46 8.99 4.05
N THR A 328 31.06 7.82 4.24
CA THR A 328 30.87 6.71 3.29
C THR A 328 29.42 6.30 3.40
N LEU A 329 28.64 6.66 2.38
CA LEU A 329 27.24 6.26 2.24
C LEU A 329 27.20 4.74 2.27
N GLU A 330 26.51 4.17 3.25
CA GLU A 330 25.99 2.81 3.12
C GLU A 330 25.08 2.78 1.87
N PRO A 331 24.98 1.65 1.16
CA PRO A 331 24.19 1.57 -0.06
C PRO A 331 22.80 2.14 0.21
N ILE A 332 22.36 3.03 -0.67
CA ILE A 332 21.10 3.78 -0.59
C ILE A 332 19.97 2.78 -0.37
N VAL A 333 19.13 3.02 0.64
CA VAL A 333 17.98 2.16 0.83
C VAL A 333 16.69 2.88 1.18
N SER A 334 15.73 2.76 0.27
CA SER A 334 14.44 3.43 0.37
C SER A 334 13.52 2.68 1.32
N LEU A 335 13.01 3.41 2.32
CA LEU A 335 11.88 2.98 3.17
C LEU A 335 10.59 2.79 2.37
N GLN A 336 10.53 3.38 1.17
CA GLN A 336 9.42 3.22 0.24
C GLN A 336 9.98 3.05 -1.18
N PRO A 337 9.93 1.84 -1.78
CA PRO A 337 10.45 1.60 -3.12
C PRO A 337 9.77 2.49 -4.17
N PRO A 338 10.47 2.84 -5.28
CA PRO A 338 9.85 3.63 -6.33
C PRO A 338 8.76 2.85 -7.06
N VAL A 339 7.75 3.56 -7.57
CA VAL A 339 6.80 3.02 -8.54
C VAL A 339 7.44 3.11 -9.93
N ILE A 340 7.56 1.98 -10.61
CA ILE A 340 8.21 1.88 -11.92
C ILE A 340 7.15 1.64 -12.98
N SER A 341 7.00 2.58 -13.91
CA SER A 341 6.12 2.43 -15.07
C SER A 341 6.93 2.02 -16.30
N VAL A 342 6.53 0.95 -16.98
CA VAL A 342 7.19 0.41 -18.18
C VAL A 342 6.18 0.16 -19.30
N PRO A 343 6.58 0.11 -20.58
CA PRO A 343 5.65 -0.19 -21.67
C PRO A 343 4.91 -1.53 -21.49
N ALA A 344 3.59 -1.56 -21.68
CA ALA A 344 2.78 -2.77 -21.44
C ALA A 344 3.10 -3.95 -22.39
N ALA A 345 3.80 -3.71 -23.50
CA ALA A 345 4.14 -4.71 -24.51
C ALA A 345 5.38 -5.58 -24.19
N GLY A 346 6.10 -5.29 -23.11
CA GLY A 346 7.33 -5.98 -22.75
C GLY A 346 7.12 -7.18 -21.81
N ALA A 347 8.08 -8.11 -21.82
CA ALA A 347 8.28 -9.07 -20.74
C ALA A 347 9.34 -8.52 -19.78
N TYR A 348 9.09 -8.64 -18.48
CA TYR A 348 9.92 -8.07 -17.43
C TYR A 348 10.28 -9.13 -16.40
N SER A 349 11.57 -9.35 -16.18
CA SER A 349 12.05 -10.08 -15.01
C SER A 349 12.18 -9.09 -13.85
N VAL A 350 11.57 -9.44 -12.73
CA VAL A 350 11.52 -8.65 -11.50
C VAL A 350 12.54 -9.22 -10.52
N ALA A 351 13.41 -8.36 -10.02
CA ALA A 351 14.33 -8.67 -8.93
C ALA A 351 14.03 -7.78 -7.73
N ILE A 352 13.88 -8.41 -6.57
CA ILE A 352 13.63 -7.75 -5.29
C ILE A 352 14.78 -8.10 -4.35
N THR A 353 15.47 -7.09 -3.84
CA THR A 353 16.62 -7.26 -2.95
C THR A 353 16.50 -6.34 -1.75
N GLY A 354 16.84 -6.82 -0.56
CA GLY A 354 16.87 -6.05 0.67
C GLY A 354 18.26 -5.97 1.28
N ALA A 355 18.51 -5.06 2.23
CA ALA A 355 19.71 -5.10 3.06
C ALA A 355 19.78 -6.40 3.88
N VAL A 356 18.61 -6.90 4.30
CA VAL A 356 18.40 -8.24 4.87
C VAL A 356 17.27 -8.94 4.12
N ALA A 357 17.13 -10.25 4.32
CA ALA A 357 16.02 -11.00 3.75
C ALA A 357 14.71 -10.57 4.41
N ALA A 358 13.69 -10.32 3.61
CA ALA A 358 12.35 -9.94 4.08
C ALA A 358 11.29 -10.32 3.06
N ALA A 359 10.05 -10.46 3.53
CA ALA A 359 8.89 -10.64 2.68
C ALA A 359 8.41 -9.27 2.17
N ALA A 360 8.05 -9.21 0.89
CA ALA A 360 7.42 -8.05 0.27
C ALA A 360 6.17 -8.48 -0.50
N GLU A 361 5.29 -7.52 -0.74
CA GLU A 361 4.20 -7.68 -1.70
C GLU A 361 4.55 -6.96 -2.99
N LEU A 362 4.40 -7.63 -4.12
CA LEU A 362 4.64 -7.06 -5.44
C LEU A 362 3.33 -6.82 -6.15
N HIS A 363 3.09 -5.60 -6.64
CA HIS A 363 1.99 -5.29 -7.55
C HIS A 363 2.51 -4.91 -8.93
N ALA A 364 1.79 -5.35 -9.97
CA ALA A 364 1.98 -4.91 -11.35
C ALA A 364 0.60 -4.64 -11.98
N VAL A 365 0.28 -3.37 -12.21
CA VAL A 365 -1.04 -2.93 -12.69
C VAL A 365 -0.91 -2.24 -14.04
N GLY A 366 -1.69 -2.68 -15.02
CA GLY A 366 -1.70 -2.08 -16.35
C GLY A 366 -3.00 -2.34 -17.14
N PRO A 367 -3.03 -1.94 -18.42
CA PRO A 367 -4.24 -2.00 -19.24
C PRO A 367 -4.81 -3.42 -19.40
N GLY A 368 -5.88 -3.73 -18.68
CA GLY A 368 -6.57 -5.03 -18.73
C GLY A 368 -5.77 -6.21 -18.16
N PHE A 369 -4.74 -5.93 -17.37
CA PHE A 369 -3.91 -6.91 -16.67
C PHE A 369 -3.49 -6.34 -15.31
N ALA A 370 -3.70 -7.08 -14.24
CA ALA A 370 -3.04 -6.81 -12.97
C ALA A 370 -2.49 -8.11 -12.38
N PHE A 371 -1.43 -7.98 -11.59
CA PHE A 371 -0.81 -9.06 -10.85
C PHE A 371 -0.43 -8.57 -9.46
N ALA A 372 -0.71 -9.36 -8.44
CA ALA A 372 -0.17 -9.17 -7.10
C ALA A 372 0.48 -10.47 -6.62
N ALA A 373 1.52 -10.36 -5.80
CA ALA A 373 2.14 -11.50 -5.16
C ALA A 373 2.54 -11.16 -3.72
N SER A 374 1.93 -11.84 -2.77
CA SER A 374 2.24 -11.71 -1.35
C SER A 374 3.19 -12.81 -0.88
N GLY A 375 4.04 -12.47 0.09
CA GLY A 375 5.05 -13.40 0.63
C GLY A 375 6.28 -13.59 -0.26
N VAL A 376 6.53 -12.69 -1.21
CA VAL A 376 7.69 -12.75 -2.10
C VAL A 376 8.96 -12.43 -1.32
N GLN A 377 9.97 -13.30 -1.40
CA GLN A 377 11.19 -13.14 -0.63
C GLN A 377 12.22 -12.24 -1.34
N ALA A 378 12.58 -11.13 -0.69
CA ALA A 378 13.68 -10.28 -1.09
C ALA A 378 15.04 -10.92 -0.73
N GLY A 379 15.98 -10.90 -1.67
CA GLY A 379 17.33 -11.41 -1.42
C GLY A 379 18.15 -10.48 -0.52
N ALA A 380 18.94 -11.02 0.42
CA ALA A 380 19.80 -10.24 1.31
C ALA A 380 21.08 -9.74 0.63
N GLY A 381 21.28 -8.42 0.60
CA GLY A 381 22.37 -7.76 -0.08
C GLY A 381 22.35 -8.03 -1.58
N GLN A 382 23.34 -8.77 -2.07
CA GLN A 382 23.46 -9.15 -3.49
C GLN A 382 23.01 -10.58 -3.76
N THR A 383 22.44 -11.28 -2.77
CA THR A 383 21.86 -12.61 -3.02
C THR A 383 20.56 -12.46 -3.81
N ALA A 384 20.26 -13.45 -4.65
CA ALA A 384 18.99 -13.46 -5.38
C ALA A 384 17.86 -13.81 -4.41
N GLY A 385 16.79 -13.01 -4.43
CA GLY A 385 15.48 -13.38 -3.90
C GLY A 385 14.70 -14.22 -4.91
N ASP A 386 13.39 -14.28 -4.73
CA ASP A 386 12.49 -14.95 -5.66
C ASP A 386 12.59 -14.33 -7.06
N ALA A 387 12.56 -15.19 -8.08
CA ALA A 387 12.59 -14.79 -9.48
C ALA A 387 11.17 -14.77 -10.04
N ILE A 388 10.72 -13.59 -10.46
CA ILE A 388 9.39 -13.40 -11.05
C ILE A 388 9.57 -12.85 -12.47
N THR A 389 8.88 -13.43 -13.45
CA THR A 389 8.80 -12.87 -14.81
C THR A 389 7.35 -12.60 -15.17
N ILE A 390 7.05 -11.36 -15.54
CA ILE A 390 5.70 -10.89 -15.86
C ILE A 390 5.70 -10.40 -17.30
N ASN A 391 4.76 -10.90 -18.11
CA ASN A 391 4.51 -10.42 -19.46
C ASN A 391 3.03 -10.00 -19.57
N PRO A 392 2.72 -8.73 -19.29
CA PRO A 392 1.34 -8.24 -19.28
C PRO A 392 0.64 -8.42 -20.62
N ALA A 393 1.36 -8.22 -21.74
CA ALA A 393 0.78 -8.37 -23.08
C ALA A 393 0.46 -9.82 -23.45
N ALA A 394 1.20 -10.78 -22.90
CA ALA A 394 0.90 -12.20 -23.05
C ALA A 394 -0.09 -12.70 -22.00
N GLY A 395 -0.36 -11.96 -20.91
CA GLY A 395 -1.15 -12.47 -19.78
C GLY A 395 -0.43 -13.60 -19.03
N SER A 396 0.91 -13.55 -18.95
CA SER A 396 1.71 -14.65 -18.40
C SER A 396 2.57 -14.21 -17.22
N VAL A 397 2.65 -15.06 -16.20
CA VAL A 397 3.53 -14.90 -15.05
C VAL A 397 4.28 -16.21 -14.80
N ASN A 398 5.57 -16.12 -14.48
CA ASN A 398 6.36 -17.23 -13.97
C ASN A 398 6.95 -16.86 -12.62
N TYR A 399 6.67 -17.65 -11.59
CA TYR A 399 7.21 -17.51 -10.24
C TYR A 399 8.16 -18.67 -9.93
N ALA A 400 9.35 -18.34 -9.46
CA ALA A 400 10.40 -19.30 -9.11
C ALA A 400 11.11 -18.86 -7.83
N PRO A 401 10.82 -19.48 -6.66
CA PRO A 401 11.38 -19.01 -5.40
C PRO A 401 12.86 -19.35 -5.26
N ALA A 402 13.56 -18.53 -4.47
CA ALA A 402 14.97 -18.77 -4.13
C ALA A 402 15.15 -19.87 -3.05
N GLY A 403 14.09 -20.19 -2.31
CA GLY A 403 14.09 -21.12 -1.19
C GLY A 403 12.70 -21.67 -0.91
N ALA A 404 12.48 -22.10 0.34
CA ALA A 404 11.16 -22.51 0.79
C ALA A 404 10.21 -21.31 0.80
N ALA A 405 9.09 -21.41 0.08
CA ALA A 405 8.11 -20.33 -0.03
C ALA A 405 6.69 -20.88 -0.21
N LYS A 406 5.69 -20.12 0.22
CA LYS A 406 4.28 -20.43 0.01
C LYS A 406 3.55 -19.11 -0.32
N PRO A 407 3.76 -18.55 -1.53
CA PRO A 407 3.20 -17.25 -1.90
C PRO A 407 1.71 -17.35 -2.19
N ILE A 408 1.03 -16.21 -2.12
CA ILE A 408 -0.28 -16.01 -2.73
C ILE A 408 -0.08 -15.18 -3.99
N LEU A 409 -0.58 -15.69 -5.12
CA LEU A 409 -0.50 -15.00 -6.41
C LEU A 409 -1.90 -14.63 -6.87
N THR A 410 -2.13 -13.35 -7.14
CA THR A 410 -3.38 -12.84 -7.68
C THR A 410 -3.15 -12.34 -9.10
N LEU A 411 -3.99 -12.77 -10.03
CA LEU A 411 -3.92 -12.37 -11.44
C LEU A 411 -5.29 -11.91 -11.92
N THR A 412 -5.36 -10.68 -12.42
CA THR A 412 -6.58 -10.08 -12.96
C THR A 412 -6.43 -9.87 -14.46
N THR A 413 -7.45 -10.23 -15.23
CA THR A 413 -7.47 -10.00 -16.67
C THR A 413 -8.83 -9.49 -17.16
N ALA A 414 -8.80 -8.61 -18.16
CA ALA A 414 -10.00 -8.07 -18.80
C ALA A 414 -10.30 -8.76 -20.15
N GLY A 415 -11.39 -9.52 -20.17
CA GLY A 415 -11.94 -10.20 -21.34
C GLY A 415 -12.97 -9.36 -22.10
N ALA A 416 -13.69 -10.00 -23.03
CA ALA A 416 -14.74 -9.33 -23.80
C ALA A 416 -16.04 -9.11 -23.01
N ASP A 417 -16.38 -10.08 -22.15
CA ASP A 417 -17.67 -10.13 -21.43
C ASP A 417 -17.58 -9.71 -19.96
N GLY A 418 -16.40 -9.28 -19.52
CA GLY A 418 -16.13 -8.89 -18.15
C GLY A 418 -14.66 -9.05 -17.79
N GLU A 419 -14.37 -9.02 -16.50
CA GLU A 419 -13.04 -9.23 -15.95
C GLU A 419 -13.03 -10.46 -15.04
N THR A 420 -11.86 -11.05 -14.87
CA THR A 420 -11.71 -12.24 -14.01
C THR A 420 -10.47 -12.08 -13.16
N VAL A 421 -10.63 -12.32 -11.87
CA VAL A 421 -9.53 -12.41 -10.89
C VAL A 421 -9.30 -13.88 -10.54
N PHE A 422 -8.04 -14.27 -10.49
CA PHE A 422 -7.59 -15.60 -10.10
C PHE A 422 -6.65 -15.46 -8.91
N THR A 423 -7.01 -16.02 -7.76
CA THR A 423 -6.14 -16.19 -6.61
C THR A 423 -5.60 -17.62 -6.60
N LEU A 424 -4.28 -17.75 -6.50
CA LEU A 424 -3.55 -19.02 -6.50
C LEU A 424 -2.71 -19.12 -5.23
N GLY A 425 -2.78 -20.26 -4.54
CA GLY A 425 -2.02 -20.48 -3.31
C GLY A 425 -2.00 -21.94 -2.85
N GLY A 426 -1.69 -22.18 -1.58
CA GLY A 426 -1.72 -23.51 -0.97
C GLY A 426 -0.52 -24.42 -1.28
N VAL A 427 0.24 -24.14 -2.35
CA VAL A 427 1.42 -24.93 -2.75
C VAL A 427 2.67 -24.49 -2.01
N SER A 428 3.37 -25.45 -1.40
CA SER A 428 4.71 -25.23 -0.85
C SER A 428 5.75 -25.41 -1.94
N PHE A 429 6.62 -24.43 -2.10
CA PHE A 429 7.70 -24.43 -3.05
C PHE A 429 9.05 -24.60 -2.37
N GLU A 430 10.01 -25.13 -3.11
CA GLU A 430 11.42 -25.24 -2.79
C GLU A 430 12.28 -24.64 -3.91
N ALA A 431 13.55 -24.35 -3.59
CA ALA A 431 14.50 -23.82 -4.57
C ALA A 431 14.58 -24.70 -5.84
N GLY A 432 14.41 -24.10 -7.00
CA GLY A 432 14.46 -24.77 -8.30
C GLY A 432 13.10 -25.28 -8.81
N GLN A 433 12.03 -25.13 -8.04
CA GLN A 433 10.66 -25.32 -8.51
C GLN A 433 10.11 -24.03 -9.12
N GLN A 434 9.11 -24.15 -10.00
CA GLN A 434 8.50 -23.00 -10.69
C GLN A 434 7.03 -23.22 -10.95
N LEU A 435 6.22 -22.16 -10.82
CA LEU A 435 4.84 -22.09 -11.26
C LEU A 435 4.74 -21.09 -12.42
N ALA A 436 4.25 -21.56 -13.57
CA ALA A 436 3.89 -20.71 -14.70
C ALA A 436 2.37 -20.64 -14.85
N VAL A 437 1.87 -19.42 -14.91
CA VAL A 437 0.46 -19.05 -15.04
C VAL A 437 0.30 -18.31 -16.36
N GLN A 438 -0.65 -18.73 -17.18
CA GLN A 438 -0.90 -18.16 -18.49
C GLN A 438 -2.41 -17.99 -18.67
N VAL A 439 -2.86 -16.75 -18.84
CA VAL A 439 -4.26 -16.44 -19.13
C VAL A 439 -4.40 -15.98 -20.56
N ASP A 440 -5.34 -16.57 -21.29
CA ASP A 440 -5.83 -16.04 -22.56
C ASP A 440 -7.23 -15.46 -22.32
N PRO A 441 -7.36 -14.13 -22.15
CA PRO A 441 -8.66 -13.50 -21.89
C PRO A 441 -9.56 -13.46 -23.13
N THR A 442 -9.04 -13.79 -24.31
CA THR A 442 -9.84 -13.89 -25.56
C THR A 442 -10.43 -15.28 -25.70
N ALA A 443 -9.64 -16.31 -25.41
CA ALA A 443 -10.11 -17.69 -25.40
C ALA A 443 -10.90 -18.03 -24.12
N GLY A 444 -10.69 -17.28 -23.03
CA GLY A 444 -11.28 -17.56 -21.73
C GLY A 444 -10.61 -18.76 -21.06
N THR A 445 -9.29 -18.90 -21.20
CA THR A 445 -8.55 -20.05 -20.65
C THR A 445 -7.46 -19.64 -19.67
N LEU A 446 -7.34 -20.39 -18.57
CA LEU A 446 -6.24 -20.31 -17.60
C LEU A 446 -5.41 -21.59 -17.70
N ALA A 447 -4.15 -21.48 -18.13
CA ALA A 447 -3.19 -22.57 -18.14
C ALA A 447 -2.22 -22.44 -16.96
N LEU A 448 -2.05 -23.54 -16.23
CA LEU A 448 -1.21 -23.68 -15.04
C LEU A 448 -0.20 -24.80 -15.28
N SER A 449 1.08 -24.51 -15.12
CA SER A 449 2.12 -25.54 -15.26
C SER A 449 3.14 -25.43 -14.13
N GLY A 450 3.53 -26.59 -13.61
CA GLY A 450 4.53 -26.72 -12.55
C GLY A 450 5.81 -27.35 -13.09
N THR A 451 6.95 -26.80 -12.71
CA THR A 451 8.25 -27.46 -12.92
C THR A 451 8.77 -27.97 -11.58
N GLY A 452 8.90 -29.30 -11.46
CA GLY A 452 9.44 -29.92 -10.24
C GLY A 452 8.57 -29.82 -8.99
N ILE A 453 7.33 -29.30 -9.10
CA ILE A 453 6.32 -29.26 -8.03
C ILE A 453 5.72 -30.67 -7.87
N GLY A 454 5.45 -31.11 -6.64
CA GLY A 454 4.92 -32.46 -6.42
C GLY A 454 4.21 -32.70 -5.10
N LYS A 455 2.90 -32.97 -5.23
CA LYS A 455 1.89 -33.51 -4.29
C LYS A 455 0.98 -32.53 -3.57
N ASP A 456 1.33 -31.26 -3.49
CA ASP A 456 0.42 -30.28 -2.89
C ASP A 456 -0.72 -29.94 -3.86
N ASN A 457 -1.91 -29.81 -3.29
CA ASN A 457 -3.09 -29.28 -3.94
C ASN A 457 -2.90 -27.77 -4.12
N LEU A 458 -3.07 -27.29 -5.34
CA LEU A 458 -3.12 -25.87 -5.64
C LEU A 458 -4.54 -25.38 -5.36
N VAL A 459 -4.63 -24.42 -4.45
CA VAL A 459 -5.84 -23.64 -4.23
C VAL A 459 -6.00 -22.66 -5.38
N LEU A 460 -7.18 -22.68 -6.00
CA LEU A 460 -7.63 -21.70 -6.97
C LEU A 460 -8.97 -21.13 -6.51
N VAL A 461 -9.03 -19.80 -6.41
CA VAL A 461 -10.28 -19.04 -6.38
C VAL A 461 -10.34 -18.20 -7.65
N ALA A 462 -11.41 -18.34 -8.41
CA ALA A 462 -11.61 -17.61 -9.66
C ALA A 462 -12.95 -16.87 -9.60
N THR A 463 -12.91 -15.54 -9.65
CA THR A 463 -14.13 -14.72 -9.62
C THR A 463 -14.29 -13.97 -10.93
N LYS A 464 -15.41 -14.24 -11.62
CA LYS A 464 -15.79 -13.63 -12.89
C LYS A 464 -16.81 -12.52 -12.63
N VAL A 465 -16.44 -11.29 -13.00
CA VAL A 465 -17.26 -10.10 -12.88
C VAL A 465 -17.68 -9.67 -14.29
N GLY A 466 -18.93 -9.94 -14.64
CA GLY A 466 -19.52 -9.65 -15.94
C GLY A 466 -19.76 -8.16 -16.16
N ASN A 467 -19.75 -7.73 -17.43
CA ASN A 467 -20.09 -6.36 -17.81
C ASN A 467 -21.56 -5.97 -17.49
N ASP A 468 -22.41 -6.96 -17.23
CA ASP A 468 -23.80 -6.78 -16.79
C ASP A 468 -23.95 -6.74 -15.27
N GLY A 469 -22.85 -6.86 -14.53
CA GLY A 469 -22.81 -6.88 -13.08
C GLY A 469 -22.98 -8.26 -12.46
N THR A 470 -23.08 -9.33 -13.25
CA THR A 470 -23.15 -10.70 -12.72
C THR A 470 -21.80 -11.10 -12.14
N ILE A 471 -21.78 -11.63 -10.92
CA ILE A 471 -20.58 -12.10 -10.22
C ILE A 471 -20.72 -13.60 -9.99
N ASN A 472 -19.70 -14.37 -10.36
CA ASN A 472 -19.67 -15.81 -10.09
C ASN A 472 -18.27 -16.18 -9.57
N THR A 473 -18.23 -16.91 -8.47
CA THR A 473 -17.00 -17.39 -7.84
C THR A 473 -16.91 -18.90 -8.00
N PHE A 474 -15.75 -19.39 -8.41
CA PHE A 474 -15.40 -20.79 -8.47
C PHE A 474 -14.22 -21.03 -7.52
N ALA A 475 -14.33 -21.98 -6.60
CA ALA A 475 -13.24 -22.31 -5.67
C ALA A 475 -12.93 -23.80 -5.67
N THR A 476 -11.64 -24.14 -5.63
CA THR A 476 -11.20 -25.54 -5.58
C THR A 476 -9.78 -25.66 -5.02
N ASP A 477 -9.50 -26.76 -4.32
CA ASP A 477 -8.15 -27.24 -4.01
C ASP A 477 -7.77 -28.45 -4.90
N GLY A 478 -8.65 -28.87 -5.82
CA GLY A 478 -8.53 -30.14 -6.54
C GLY A 478 -7.47 -30.17 -7.64
N ILE A 479 -6.64 -29.13 -7.78
CA ILE A 479 -5.64 -29.01 -8.84
C ILE A 479 -4.31 -29.58 -8.36
N VAL A 480 -3.85 -30.64 -9.03
CA VAL A 480 -2.52 -31.22 -8.78
C VAL A 480 -1.61 -30.86 -9.94
N LEU A 481 -0.59 -30.06 -9.67
CA LEU A 481 0.43 -29.71 -10.65
C LEU A 481 1.35 -30.92 -10.87
N ALA A 482 1.40 -31.43 -12.10
CA ALA A 482 2.33 -32.47 -12.49
C ALA A 482 3.74 -31.87 -12.68
N ALA A 483 4.78 -32.70 -12.54
CA ALA A 483 6.18 -32.27 -12.70
C ALA A 483 6.53 -31.84 -14.14
N ALA A 484 5.66 -32.15 -15.11
CA ALA A 484 5.69 -31.73 -16.51
C ALA A 484 4.24 -31.61 -17.02
N GLY A 485 4.03 -30.80 -18.05
CA GLY A 485 2.71 -30.55 -18.64
C GLY A 485 1.99 -29.32 -18.07
N SER A 486 0.80 -29.03 -18.60
CA SER A 486 -0.08 -27.96 -18.16
C SER A 486 -1.51 -28.45 -17.88
N GLN A 487 -2.18 -27.79 -16.95
CA GLN A 487 -3.60 -27.93 -16.67
C GLN A 487 -4.30 -26.69 -17.22
N VAL A 488 -5.33 -26.85 -18.05
CA VAL A 488 -6.01 -25.74 -18.74
C VAL A 488 -7.46 -25.71 -18.31
N LEU A 489 -7.85 -24.67 -17.58
CA LEU A 489 -9.24 -24.39 -17.22
C LEU A 489 -9.89 -23.52 -18.30
N ASP A 490 -11.13 -23.86 -18.68
CA ASP A 490 -11.95 -23.08 -19.61
C ASP A 490 -13.00 -22.28 -18.84
N PHE A 491 -12.57 -21.12 -18.32
CA PHE A 491 -13.44 -20.21 -17.56
C PHE A 491 -14.36 -19.37 -18.49
N GLY A 492 -14.02 -19.28 -19.77
CA GLY A 492 -14.84 -18.65 -20.79
C GLY A 492 -16.14 -19.43 -21.03
N ALA A 493 -16.04 -20.76 -21.09
CA ALA A 493 -17.18 -21.64 -21.29
C ALA A 493 -17.97 -21.96 -20.00
N TRP A 494 -17.41 -21.68 -18.82
CA TRP A 494 -18.10 -21.87 -17.55
C TRP A 494 -19.29 -20.92 -17.43
N ASP A 495 -20.46 -21.47 -17.07
CA ASP A 495 -21.73 -20.73 -17.00
C ASP A 495 -21.93 -19.99 -15.67
N GLY A 496 -20.95 -20.06 -14.78
CA GLY A 496 -21.00 -19.46 -13.45
C GLY A 496 -21.51 -20.39 -12.36
N THR A 497 -21.83 -21.65 -12.67
CA THR A 497 -22.37 -22.59 -11.69
C THR A 497 -21.74 -23.98 -11.76
N GLY A 498 -21.39 -24.53 -10.60
CA GLY A 498 -20.93 -25.91 -10.47
C GLY A 498 -19.59 -26.18 -11.13
N ALA A 499 -19.34 -27.46 -11.44
CA ALA A 499 -18.02 -27.92 -11.85
C ALA A 499 -17.50 -27.27 -13.14
N MET A 500 -16.21 -26.97 -13.18
CA MET A 500 -15.50 -26.45 -14.35
C MET A 500 -14.76 -27.56 -15.08
N ASN A 501 -14.72 -27.50 -16.41
CA ASN A 501 -13.91 -28.42 -17.21
C ASN A 501 -12.43 -28.01 -17.14
N MET A 502 -11.58 -28.99 -16.85
CA MET A 502 -10.13 -28.83 -16.89
C MET A 502 -9.53 -29.82 -17.88
N GLY A 503 -8.86 -29.28 -18.89
CA GLY A 503 -8.01 -30.01 -19.82
C GLY A 503 -6.65 -30.33 -19.20
N ILE A 504 -6.10 -31.48 -19.57
CA ILE A 504 -4.79 -31.96 -19.14
C ILE A 504 -3.92 -32.09 -20.40
N ASP A 505 -2.87 -31.27 -20.47
CA ASP A 505 -1.77 -31.36 -21.42
C ASP A 505 -0.58 -31.98 -20.67
N ALA A 506 -0.48 -33.30 -20.66
CA ALA A 506 0.45 -34.03 -19.82
C ALA A 506 1.91 -33.95 -20.30
N ASP A 507 2.15 -33.67 -21.58
CA ASP A 507 3.50 -33.61 -22.15
C ASP A 507 3.97 -32.18 -22.51
N GLY A 508 3.09 -31.18 -22.37
CA GLY A 508 3.40 -29.77 -22.56
C GLY A 508 3.51 -29.39 -24.04
N ASP A 509 2.94 -30.17 -24.95
CA ASP A 509 3.01 -29.90 -26.39
C ASP A 509 1.94 -28.91 -26.88
N GLY A 510 1.03 -28.49 -25.98
CA GLY A 510 -0.09 -27.60 -26.26
C GLY A 510 -1.36 -28.30 -26.74
N THR A 511 -1.36 -29.63 -26.81
CA THR A 511 -2.54 -30.47 -27.07
C THR A 511 -3.09 -31.00 -25.74
N LEU A 512 -4.42 -31.11 -25.64
CA LEU A 512 -5.06 -31.73 -24.47
C LEU A 512 -5.21 -33.25 -24.71
N GLU A 513 -4.62 -34.08 -23.86
CA GLU A 513 -4.77 -35.54 -23.93
C GLU A 513 -6.06 -36.02 -23.27
N SER A 514 -6.51 -35.29 -22.24
CA SER A 514 -7.72 -35.64 -21.49
C SER A 514 -8.38 -34.43 -20.85
N THR A 515 -9.61 -34.62 -20.39
CA THR A 515 -10.37 -33.62 -19.64
C THR A 515 -10.97 -34.27 -18.40
N ARG A 516 -11.11 -33.51 -17.32
CA ARG A 516 -11.89 -33.89 -16.15
C ARG A 516 -12.70 -32.72 -15.61
N GLU A 517 -13.76 -33.02 -14.89
CA GLU A 517 -14.51 -32.02 -14.13
C GLU A 517 -13.77 -31.72 -12.82
N LEU A 518 -13.66 -30.43 -12.52
CA LEU A 518 -13.10 -29.89 -11.30
C LEU A 518 -14.27 -29.35 -10.47
N ALA A 519 -14.44 -29.87 -9.26
CA ALA A 519 -15.56 -29.50 -8.41
C ALA A 519 -15.45 -28.03 -7.98
N ASP A 520 -16.60 -27.37 -7.95
CA ASP A 520 -16.77 -26.08 -7.29
C ASP A 520 -17.10 -26.36 -5.82
N GLU A 521 -16.23 -25.92 -4.93
CA GLU A 521 -16.26 -26.19 -3.50
C GLU A 521 -16.56 -24.91 -2.71
N PRO A 522 -17.16 -24.99 -1.51
CA PRO A 522 -17.45 -23.80 -0.71
C PRO A 522 -16.17 -23.00 -0.43
N LEU A 523 -16.21 -21.68 -0.67
CA LEU A 523 -15.05 -20.79 -0.61
C LEU A 523 -14.27 -20.93 0.71
N GLY A 524 -14.96 -20.89 1.85
CA GLY A 524 -14.31 -21.00 3.17
C GLY A 524 -13.65 -22.36 3.43
N VAL A 525 -14.08 -23.44 2.76
CA VAL A 525 -13.40 -24.74 2.86
C VAL A 525 -12.06 -24.67 2.13
N VAL A 526 -12.07 -24.16 0.90
CA VAL A 526 -10.89 -24.06 0.03
C VAL A 526 -9.84 -23.09 0.59
N LEU A 527 -10.28 -21.96 1.18
CA LEU A 527 -9.36 -20.96 1.73
C LEU A 527 -8.51 -21.50 2.89
N ASN A 528 -9.01 -22.47 3.68
CA ASN A 528 -8.24 -23.08 4.77
C ASN A 528 -6.94 -23.75 4.28
N ASP A 529 -6.88 -24.17 3.01
CA ASP A 529 -5.72 -24.82 2.44
C ASP A 529 -4.63 -23.82 2.00
N LEU A 530 -4.94 -22.52 1.98
CA LEU A 530 -3.96 -21.46 1.70
C LEU A 530 -2.82 -21.42 2.73
N GLY A 531 -3.10 -21.74 3.99
CA GLY A 531 -2.08 -21.91 5.04
C GLY A 531 -2.30 -21.05 6.28
N THR A 532 -1.37 -20.13 6.54
CA THR A 532 -1.44 -19.22 7.69
C THR A 532 -2.56 -18.19 7.51
N ALA A 533 -2.96 -17.53 8.59
CA ALA A 533 -3.95 -16.46 8.52
C ALA A 533 -3.58 -15.32 7.58
N ALA A 534 -2.31 -14.90 7.57
CA ALA A 534 -1.83 -13.91 6.61
C ALA A 534 -2.02 -14.39 5.16
N GLN A 535 -1.77 -15.68 4.89
CA GLN A 535 -1.99 -16.24 3.55
C GLN A 535 -3.48 -16.33 3.19
N ILE A 536 -4.34 -16.60 4.17
CA ILE A 536 -5.79 -16.59 3.99
C ILE A 536 -6.28 -15.17 3.70
N ALA A 537 -5.78 -14.19 4.46
CA ALA A 537 -6.03 -12.76 4.28
C ALA A 537 -5.66 -12.29 2.88
N ASP A 538 -4.40 -12.51 2.49
CA ASP A 538 -3.86 -12.15 1.18
C ASP A 538 -4.66 -12.80 0.05
N GLY A 539 -5.04 -14.07 0.22
CA GLY A 539 -5.84 -14.79 -0.76
C GLY A 539 -7.25 -14.23 -0.91
N LEU A 540 -7.81 -13.72 0.18
CA LEU A 540 -9.16 -13.18 0.20
C LEU A 540 -9.25 -11.74 -0.25
N ALA A 541 -8.26 -10.89 0.04
CA ALA A 541 -8.29 -9.46 -0.28
C ALA A 541 -8.68 -9.22 -1.76
N ALA A 542 -8.19 -10.07 -2.66
CA ALA A 542 -8.52 -10.03 -4.09
C ALA A 542 -9.98 -10.36 -4.46
N SER A 543 -10.71 -11.05 -3.58
CA SER A 543 -12.07 -11.55 -3.80
C SER A 543 -13.11 -10.94 -2.84
N ALA A 544 -12.69 -10.26 -1.77
CA ALA A 544 -13.56 -9.73 -0.72
C ALA A 544 -14.70 -8.86 -1.27
N ALA A 545 -14.40 -7.99 -2.24
CA ALA A 545 -15.38 -7.12 -2.88
C ALA A 545 -16.46 -7.85 -3.71
N TYR A 546 -16.35 -9.17 -3.86
CA TYR A 546 -17.19 -10.00 -4.74
C TYR A 546 -17.93 -11.13 -4.03
N MET A 547 -17.72 -11.29 -2.72
CA MET A 547 -18.36 -12.34 -1.95
C MET A 547 -19.85 -12.05 -1.75
N ASP A 548 -20.68 -13.07 -1.86
CA ASP A 548 -22.07 -13.01 -1.43
C ASP A 548 -22.21 -13.40 0.06
N ASP A 549 -23.40 -13.25 0.64
CA ASP A 549 -23.67 -13.59 2.05
C ASP A 549 -23.26 -15.03 2.41
N ALA A 550 -23.34 -15.98 1.47
CA ALA A 550 -22.99 -17.37 1.72
C ALA A 550 -21.46 -17.57 1.74
N ASP A 551 -20.75 -16.93 0.81
CA ASP A 551 -19.30 -16.87 0.77
C ASP A 551 -18.75 -16.19 2.03
N THR A 552 -19.34 -15.05 2.44
CA THR A 552 -18.99 -14.31 3.66
C THR A 552 -19.18 -15.16 4.92
N ALA A 553 -20.34 -15.80 5.08
CA ALA A 553 -20.58 -16.67 6.22
C ALA A 553 -19.61 -17.88 6.26
N SER A 554 -19.36 -18.50 5.10
CA SER A 554 -18.41 -19.62 5.01
C SER A 554 -16.99 -19.18 5.36
N PHE A 555 -16.60 -17.96 4.99
CA PHE A 555 -15.30 -17.38 5.27
C PHE A 555 -15.11 -17.07 6.76
N LEU A 556 -16.07 -16.39 7.38
CA LEU A 556 -15.99 -16.05 8.80
C LEU A 556 -15.87 -17.32 9.67
N ALA A 557 -16.58 -18.38 9.32
CA ALA A 557 -16.44 -19.68 9.98
C ALA A 557 -15.03 -20.29 9.84
N ALA A 558 -14.41 -20.14 8.67
CA ALA A 558 -13.03 -20.59 8.42
C ALA A 558 -12.01 -19.81 9.26
N LEU A 559 -12.14 -18.47 9.32
CA LEU A 559 -11.28 -17.63 10.16
C LEU A 559 -11.42 -17.95 11.65
N ALA A 560 -12.63 -18.13 12.13
CA ALA A 560 -12.88 -18.49 13.53
C ALA A 560 -12.16 -19.80 13.92
N GLY A 561 -12.01 -20.73 12.97
CA GLY A 561 -11.28 -21.98 13.14
C GLY A 561 -9.76 -21.89 12.96
N ALA A 562 -9.22 -20.76 12.52
CA ALA A 562 -7.81 -20.61 12.14
C ALA A 562 -6.84 -20.52 13.34
N GLY A 563 -7.36 -20.37 14.57
CA GLY A 563 -6.56 -20.36 15.80
C GLY A 563 -5.76 -19.06 16.02
N LEU A 564 -6.30 -17.94 15.56
CA LEU A 564 -5.68 -16.60 15.66
C LEU A 564 -6.01 -15.91 16.98
N SER A 565 -5.18 -14.93 17.36
CA SER A 565 -5.49 -14.03 18.48
C SER A 565 -6.64 -13.07 18.14
N ALA A 566 -7.23 -12.46 19.16
CA ALA A 566 -8.26 -11.44 18.99
C ALA A 566 -7.79 -10.28 18.10
N ASP A 567 -6.59 -9.75 18.35
CA ASP A 567 -6.05 -8.63 17.61
C ASP A 567 -5.76 -9.01 16.15
N GLN A 568 -5.28 -10.23 15.91
CA GLN A 568 -5.08 -10.77 14.56
C GLN A 568 -6.40 -10.91 13.79
N LEU A 569 -7.47 -11.33 14.46
CA LEU A 569 -8.80 -11.43 13.86
C LEU A 569 -9.41 -10.06 13.61
N GLY A 570 -9.28 -9.12 14.56
CA GLY A 570 -9.77 -7.75 14.44
C GLY A 570 -9.09 -7.02 13.29
N GLY A 571 -7.75 -6.98 13.31
CA GLY A 571 -6.96 -6.35 12.25
C GLY A 571 -7.18 -6.97 10.87
N LEU A 572 -7.38 -8.30 10.80
CA LEU A 572 -7.72 -8.96 9.55
C LEU A 572 -9.08 -8.55 9.00
N LEU A 573 -10.11 -8.53 9.85
CA LEU A 573 -11.44 -8.09 9.44
C LEU A 573 -11.45 -6.59 9.09
N GLN A 574 -10.63 -5.80 9.75
CA GLN A 574 -10.39 -4.40 9.44
C GLN A 574 -9.75 -4.22 8.05
N ASP A 575 -8.68 -4.97 7.74
CA ASP A 575 -8.03 -4.95 6.41
C ASP A 575 -8.97 -5.40 5.27
N LEU A 576 -9.99 -6.19 5.58
CA LEU A 576 -10.97 -6.73 4.61
C LEU A 576 -12.18 -5.82 4.35
N ASP A 577 -12.15 -4.57 4.84
CA ASP A 577 -13.19 -3.53 4.73
C ASP A 577 -14.33 -3.66 5.78
N GLU A 578 -14.16 -2.93 6.89
CA GLU A 578 -15.07 -2.85 8.06
C GLU A 578 -16.53 -2.55 7.71
N ALA A 579 -16.80 -1.96 6.53
CA ALA A 579 -18.13 -1.47 6.16
C ALA A 579 -19.09 -2.51 5.56
N ASN A 580 -18.68 -3.78 5.36
CA ASN A 580 -19.51 -4.78 4.67
C ASN A 580 -19.98 -5.97 5.50
N PHE A 581 -19.46 -6.19 6.71
CA PHE A 581 -20.01 -7.24 7.57
C PHE A 581 -21.26 -6.73 8.29
N SER A 582 -22.37 -7.44 8.14
CA SER A 582 -23.57 -7.16 8.93
C SER A 582 -23.30 -7.40 10.42
N ALA A 583 -24.03 -6.69 11.28
CA ALA A 583 -23.96 -6.91 12.72
C ALA A 583 -24.27 -8.37 13.10
N GLU A 584 -25.13 -9.04 12.33
CA GLU A 584 -25.44 -10.45 12.48
C GLU A 584 -24.26 -11.37 12.13
N GLU A 585 -23.53 -11.07 11.06
CA GLU A 585 -22.32 -11.81 10.66
C GLU A 585 -21.20 -11.66 11.69
N LEU A 586 -20.93 -10.42 12.13
CA LEU A 586 -19.95 -10.16 13.18
C LEU A 586 -20.34 -10.82 14.49
N GLN A 587 -21.62 -10.80 14.87
CA GLN A 587 -22.11 -11.50 16.05
C GLN A 587 -21.86 -13.00 15.96
N ALA A 588 -22.21 -13.62 14.83
CA ALA A 588 -22.02 -15.06 14.62
C ALA A 588 -20.54 -15.44 14.71
N PHE A 589 -19.69 -14.64 14.05
CA PHE A 589 -18.24 -14.80 14.07
C PHE A 589 -17.66 -14.69 15.49
N VAL A 590 -18.00 -13.63 16.24
CA VAL A 590 -17.53 -13.41 17.61
C VAL A 590 -17.90 -14.58 18.54
N ILE A 591 -19.08 -15.18 18.35
CA ILE A 591 -19.51 -16.37 19.09
C ILE A 591 -18.70 -17.60 18.66
N GLU A 592 -18.54 -17.83 17.36
CA GLU A 592 -17.84 -19.00 16.81
C GLU A 592 -16.34 -19.00 17.14
N ALA A 593 -15.69 -17.84 17.03
CA ALA A 593 -14.30 -17.62 17.42
C ALA A 593 -14.09 -17.63 18.95
N GLY A 594 -15.19 -17.60 19.73
CA GLY A 594 -15.14 -17.62 21.18
C GLY A 594 -14.64 -16.33 21.82
N LEU A 595 -14.65 -15.22 21.07
CA LEU A 595 -14.16 -13.91 21.50
C LEU A 595 -15.02 -13.32 22.63
N ALA A 596 -16.33 -13.57 22.61
CA ALA A 596 -17.24 -13.12 23.67
C ALA A 596 -17.09 -13.84 25.03
N ASN A 597 -16.22 -14.86 25.13
CA ASN A 597 -16.02 -15.61 26.36
C ASN A 597 -15.17 -14.87 27.40
N ASP A 598 -14.40 -13.86 26.98
CA ASP A 598 -13.54 -13.04 27.83
C ASP A 598 -13.64 -11.58 27.39
N LEU A 599 -13.93 -10.68 28.33
CA LEU A 599 -14.16 -9.26 28.01
C LEU A 599 -12.87 -8.53 27.58
N GLY A 600 -11.70 -8.96 28.06
CA GLY A 600 -10.41 -8.39 27.62
C GLY A 600 -10.09 -8.80 26.19
N VAL A 601 -10.30 -10.09 25.87
CA VAL A 601 -10.16 -10.61 24.50
C VAL A 601 -11.13 -9.93 23.53
N PHE A 602 -12.38 -9.72 23.94
CA PHE A 602 -13.36 -8.99 23.13
C PHE A 602 -12.98 -7.51 22.96
N ALA A 603 -12.47 -6.85 24.01
CA ALA A 603 -12.04 -5.45 23.93
C ALA A 603 -10.90 -5.27 22.92
N GLY A 604 -9.86 -6.12 22.98
CA GLY A 604 -8.76 -6.09 22.01
C GLY A 604 -9.23 -6.35 20.58
N PHE A 605 -10.13 -7.33 20.39
CA PHE A 605 -10.76 -7.57 19.08
C PHE A 605 -11.54 -6.36 18.57
N ALA A 606 -12.43 -5.78 19.39
CA ALA A 606 -13.29 -4.68 18.98
C ALA A 606 -12.49 -3.42 18.63
N GLN A 607 -11.38 -3.20 19.33
CA GLN A 607 -10.49 -2.09 19.08
C GLN A 607 -9.63 -2.32 17.82
N ALA A 608 -9.07 -3.53 17.65
CA ALA A 608 -8.34 -3.89 16.43
C ALA A 608 -9.25 -3.92 15.18
N LEU A 609 -10.56 -4.09 15.36
CA LEU A 609 -11.57 -3.97 14.32
C LEU A 609 -12.02 -2.52 14.07
N GLY A 610 -11.56 -1.54 14.85
CA GLY A 610 -11.87 -0.13 14.60
C GLY A 610 -13.32 0.30 14.81
N LEU A 611 -14.14 -0.46 15.54
CA LEU A 611 -15.59 -0.19 15.68
C LEU A 611 -15.87 1.19 16.28
N ASP A 612 -16.76 1.96 15.65
CA ASP A 612 -17.24 3.22 16.21
C ASP A 612 -18.22 3.01 17.39
N ASP A 613 -18.59 4.10 18.08
CA ASP A 613 -19.51 4.05 19.22
C ASP A 613 -20.88 3.40 18.89
N GLU A 614 -21.38 3.57 17.67
CA GLU A 614 -22.67 3.02 17.22
C GLU A 614 -22.54 1.54 16.89
N GLU A 615 -21.50 1.15 16.16
CA GLU A 615 -21.20 -0.23 15.80
C GLU A 615 -20.87 -1.08 17.03
N PHE A 616 -20.06 -0.54 17.94
CA PHE A 616 -19.74 -1.17 19.21
C PHE A 616 -21.00 -1.41 20.06
N ALA A 617 -21.88 -0.40 20.16
CA ALA A 617 -23.16 -0.54 20.86
C ALA A 617 -24.08 -1.55 20.19
N GLY A 618 -24.10 -1.59 18.85
CA GLY A 618 -24.86 -2.56 18.06
C GLY A 618 -24.41 -3.99 18.33
N LEU A 619 -23.10 -4.26 18.21
CA LEU A 619 -22.51 -5.59 18.38
C LEU A 619 -22.66 -6.09 19.82
N THR A 620 -22.33 -5.27 20.82
CA THR A 620 -22.47 -5.65 22.24
C THR A 620 -23.93 -5.85 22.64
N GLY A 621 -24.85 -5.07 22.06
CA GLY A 621 -26.29 -5.25 22.20
C GLY A 621 -26.78 -6.57 21.61
N ALA A 622 -26.28 -6.94 20.42
CA ALA A 622 -26.59 -8.22 19.78
C ALA A 622 -26.06 -9.40 20.61
N LEU A 623 -24.83 -9.32 21.12
CA LEU A 623 -24.20 -10.31 21.99
C LEU A 623 -24.88 -10.44 23.37
N GLY A 624 -25.72 -9.48 23.75
CA GLY A 624 -26.48 -9.51 24.99
C GLY A 624 -25.64 -9.19 26.22
N PHE A 625 -24.57 -8.40 26.07
CA PHE A 625 -23.77 -7.92 27.19
C PHE A 625 -24.62 -7.04 28.11
N ASP A 626 -24.48 -7.25 29.43
CA ASP A 626 -25.21 -6.48 30.43
C ASP A 626 -24.48 -5.19 30.79
N GLY A 627 -25.13 -4.34 31.60
CA GLY A 627 -24.56 -3.04 31.96
C GLY A 627 -23.23 -3.10 32.72
N ALA A 628 -22.94 -4.20 33.43
CA ALA A 628 -21.68 -4.36 34.15
C ALA A 628 -20.55 -4.78 33.20
N ALA A 629 -20.86 -5.64 32.22
CA ALA A 629 -19.94 -5.98 31.14
C ALA A 629 -19.59 -4.73 30.31
N LEU A 630 -20.58 -3.92 29.95
CA LEU A 630 -20.35 -2.66 29.20
C LEU A 630 -19.50 -1.66 29.99
N GLU A 631 -19.73 -1.49 31.29
CA GLU A 631 -18.90 -0.62 32.14
C GLU A 631 -17.44 -1.10 32.18
N THR A 632 -17.23 -2.43 32.22
CA THR A 632 -15.89 -3.02 32.19
C THR A 632 -15.21 -2.81 30.83
N LEU A 633 -15.93 -3.05 29.74
CA LEU A 633 -15.40 -2.90 28.37
C LEU A 633 -15.01 -1.45 28.08
N ASN A 634 -15.89 -0.49 28.40
CA ASN A 634 -15.58 0.93 28.22
C ASN A 634 -14.34 1.34 29.04
N GLY A 635 -14.18 0.80 30.26
CA GLY A 635 -12.99 1.04 31.06
C GLY A 635 -11.70 0.49 30.40
N LEU A 636 -11.77 -0.69 29.80
CA LEU A 636 -10.63 -1.29 29.07
C LEU A 636 -10.27 -0.46 27.84
N MET A 637 -11.26 -0.03 27.06
CA MET A 637 -11.04 0.80 25.86
C MET A 637 -10.49 2.19 26.22
N ASP A 638 -11.02 2.83 27.26
CA ASP A 638 -10.52 4.13 27.76
C ASP A 638 -9.05 4.02 28.23
N GLU A 639 -8.70 2.93 28.93
CA GLU A 639 -7.32 2.68 29.36
C GLU A 639 -6.39 2.52 28.16
N GLN A 640 -6.81 1.79 27.13
CA GLN A 640 -6.01 1.54 25.94
C GLN A 640 -5.82 2.80 25.09
N GLN A 641 -6.88 3.58 24.87
CA GLN A 641 -6.80 4.87 24.19
C GLN A 641 -5.82 5.82 24.91
N ALA A 642 -5.83 5.83 26.25
CA ALA A 642 -4.91 6.65 27.02
C ALA A 642 -3.43 6.20 26.87
N LEU A 643 -3.18 4.90 26.67
CA LEU A 643 -1.85 4.38 26.36
C LEU A 643 -1.39 4.83 24.97
N GLU A 644 -2.25 4.71 23.96
CA GLU A 644 -1.97 5.15 22.59
C GLU A 644 -1.69 6.66 22.53
N ASP A 645 -2.53 7.47 23.17
CA ASP A 645 -2.33 8.93 23.26
C ASP A 645 -0.98 9.26 23.93
N SER A 646 -0.60 8.49 24.95
CA SER A 646 0.67 8.67 25.66
C SER A 646 1.87 8.23 24.83
N ALA A 647 1.76 7.14 24.07
CA ALA A 647 2.79 6.65 23.16
C ALA A 647 2.98 7.65 22.00
N TYR A 648 1.87 8.19 21.51
CA TYR A 648 1.87 9.24 20.50
C TYR A 648 2.53 10.55 21.00
N GLU A 649 2.25 10.98 22.23
CA GLU A 649 2.93 12.12 22.85
C GLU A 649 4.44 11.86 23.04
N LEU A 650 4.81 10.66 23.46
CA LEU A 650 6.22 10.24 23.56
C LEU A 650 6.92 10.40 22.20
N ALA A 651 6.31 9.89 21.13
CA ALA A 651 6.83 9.99 19.77
C ALA A 651 6.93 11.44 19.26
N ARG A 652 6.02 12.33 19.69
CA ARG A 652 5.96 13.74 19.29
C ARG A 652 6.98 14.63 20.01
N SER A 653 7.46 14.18 21.16
CA SER A 653 8.29 14.98 22.06
C SER A 653 9.78 14.90 21.70
N ASP A 654 10.49 16.04 21.66
CA ASP A 654 11.96 16.08 21.50
C ASP A 654 12.69 15.66 22.80
N MET A 655 12.15 14.67 23.52
CA MET A 655 12.71 14.14 24.76
C MET A 655 13.99 13.36 24.48
N ASP A 656 15.01 13.56 25.31
CA ASP A 656 16.17 12.66 25.34
C ASP A 656 15.81 11.31 26.02
N PRO A 657 16.65 10.27 25.91
CA PRO A 657 16.34 8.96 26.49
C PRO A 657 16.03 8.97 28.00
N ALA A 658 16.65 9.87 28.76
CA ALA A 658 16.38 9.98 30.19
C ALA A 658 15.05 10.67 30.48
N GLU A 659 14.66 11.64 29.64
CA GLU A 659 13.35 12.29 29.68
C GLU A 659 12.23 11.33 29.24
N GLN A 660 12.47 10.52 28.21
CA GLN A 660 11.56 9.45 27.78
C GLN A 660 11.34 8.43 28.92
N ALA A 661 12.42 7.93 29.53
CA ALA A 661 12.32 7.00 30.66
C ALA A 661 11.55 7.62 31.84
N ALA A 662 11.77 8.90 32.13
CA ALA A 662 11.05 9.61 33.19
C ALA A 662 9.56 9.82 32.88
N PHE A 663 9.22 10.08 31.61
CA PHE A 663 7.84 10.18 31.14
C PHE A 663 7.10 8.86 31.32
N ILE A 664 7.68 7.75 30.83
CA ILE A 664 7.08 6.41 30.92
C ILE A 664 6.93 5.99 32.37
N ALA A 665 7.96 6.20 33.20
CA ALA A 665 7.87 5.91 34.63
C ALA A 665 6.76 6.71 35.35
N ALA A 666 6.43 7.91 34.87
CA ALA A 666 5.38 8.75 35.42
C ALA A 666 3.96 8.26 35.05
N LEU A 667 3.81 7.45 33.98
CA LEU A 667 2.54 6.82 33.61
C LEU A 667 2.11 5.76 34.63
N GLY A 668 3.05 5.19 35.38
CA GLY A 668 2.75 4.25 36.48
C GLY A 668 2.16 2.92 36.00
N LEU A 669 2.52 2.49 34.79
CA LEU A 669 2.02 1.29 34.13
C LEU A 669 2.37 0.01 34.91
N THR A 670 1.46 -0.96 34.90
CA THR A 670 1.78 -2.33 35.32
C THR A 670 2.80 -2.97 34.36
N PRO A 671 3.46 -4.09 34.72
CA PRO A 671 4.37 -4.76 33.78
C PRO A 671 3.70 -5.15 32.46
N ASP A 672 2.44 -5.59 32.52
CA ASP A 672 1.66 -5.93 31.32
C ASP A 672 1.38 -4.68 30.47
N GLN A 673 0.85 -3.61 31.08
CA GLN A 673 0.59 -2.33 30.39
C GLN A 673 1.86 -1.69 29.84
N LEU A 674 3.01 -1.90 30.50
CA LEU A 674 4.30 -1.41 30.05
C LEU A 674 4.79 -2.20 28.83
N GLY A 675 4.57 -3.51 28.80
CA GLY A 675 4.82 -4.33 27.61
C GLY A 675 4.03 -3.80 26.41
N ASP A 676 2.71 -3.66 26.58
CA ASP A 676 1.82 -3.17 25.53
C ASP A 676 2.20 -1.75 25.07
N PHE A 677 2.46 -0.83 26.01
CA PHE A 677 2.89 0.53 25.71
C PHE A 677 4.19 0.58 24.90
N LEU A 678 5.16 -0.28 25.23
CA LEU A 678 6.45 -0.32 24.52
C LEU A 678 6.31 -0.90 23.12
N ASP A 679 5.39 -1.87 22.93
CA ASP A 679 5.04 -2.42 21.61
C ASP A 679 4.34 -1.36 20.74
N PHE A 680 3.35 -0.64 21.28
CA PHE A 680 2.67 0.48 20.61
C PHE A 680 3.60 1.64 20.24
N SER A 681 4.69 1.83 20.99
CA SER A 681 5.62 2.95 20.77
C SER A 681 6.53 2.74 19.55
N ASP A 682 6.51 1.56 18.90
CA ASP A 682 7.29 1.19 17.71
C ASP A 682 8.78 1.61 17.83
N LEU A 683 9.35 1.40 19.02
CA LEU A 683 10.74 1.77 19.29
C LEU A 683 11.67 0.73 18.67
N ASP A 684 12.75 1.20 18.02
CA ASP A 684 13.73 0.27 17.49
C ASP A 684 14.40 -0.55 18.61
N GLY A 685 14.88 -1.76 18.28
CA GLY A 685 15.41 -2.68 19.29
C GLY A 685 16.61 -2.16 20.09
N ALA A 686 17.36 -1.16 19.58
CA ALA A 686 18.47 -0.56 20.30
C ALA A 686 17.98 0.56 21.26
N GLU A 687 17.00 1.36 20.83
CA GLU A 687 16.33 2.35 21.65
C GLU A 687 15.55 1.68 22.78
N LEU A 688 14.78 0.64 22.46
CA LEU A 688 14.05 -0.17 23.43
C LEU A 688 14.98 -0.77 24.48
N ALA A 689 16.13 -1.34 24.08
CA ALA A 689 17.11 -1.90 25.02
C ALA A 689 17.73 -0.83 25.93
N GLY A 690 18.00 0.37 25.39
CA GLY A 690 18.48 1.51 26.17
C GLY A 690 17.41 1.99 27.18
N LEU A 691 16.19 2.13 26.71
CA LEU A 691 15.05 2.59 27.49
C LEU A 691 14.69 1.62 28.62
N VAL A 692 14.64 0.31 28.36
CA VAL A 692 14.42 -0.72 29.39
C VAL A 692 15.52 -0.68 30.45
N THR A 693 16.77 -0.43 30.04
CA THR A 693 17.89 -0.25 30.98
C THR A 693 17.69 0.98 31.87
N ASP A 694 17.25 2.10 31.29
CA ASP A 694 17.04 3.36 32.01
C ASP A 694 15.79 3.32 32.92
N LEU A 695 14.76 2.55 32.54
CA LEU A 695 13.57 2.25 33.35
C LEU A 695 13.85 1.31 34.53
N GLN A 696 14.98 0.61 34.54
CA GLN A 696 15.38 -0.38 35.57
C GLN A 696 14.36 -1.52 35.74
N VAL A 697 13.66 -1.89 34.67
CA VAL A 697 12.73 -3.02 34.64
C VAL A 697 13.48 -4.29 34.25
N ASP A 698 13.17 -5.43 34.88
CA ASP A 698 13.72 -6.71 34.43
C ASP A 698 13.02 -7.11 33.13
N PRO A 699 13.75 -7.31 32.01
CA PRO A 699 13.14 -7.73 30.75
C PRO A 699 12.35 -9.05 30.86
N GLN A 700 12.62 -9.89 31.87
CA GLN A 700 11.86 -11.12 32.10
C GLN A 700 10.49 -10.89 32.77
N GLU A 701 10.23 -9.68 33.27
CA GLU A 701 8.95 -9.30 33.87
C GLU A 701 8.00 -8.62 32.87
N LEU A 702 8.46 -8.32 31.65
CA LEU A 702 7.63 -7.82 30.56
C LEU A 702 7.07 -9.00 29.74
N PRO A 703 5.76 -9.05 29.45
CA PRO A 703 5.21 -10.01 28.49
C PRO A 703 5.63 -9.65 27.06
N GLY A 704 6.02 -10.66 26.27
CA GLY A 704 6.56 -10.51 24.91
C GLY A 704 8.03 -10.90 24.84
#